data_AF-A0A7V4DZ28-F1
#
_entry.id   AF-A0A7V4DZ28-F1
#
_cell.length_a   1.000
_cell.length_b   1.000
_cell.length_c   1.000
_cell.angle_alpha   90.00
_cell.angle_beta   90.00
_cell.angle_gamma   90.00
#
_symmetry.space_group_name_H-M   'P 1'
#
loop_
_entity.id
_entity.type
_entity.pdbx_description
1 polymer ?
#
loop_
_entity_poly.entity_id
_entity_poly.type
_entity_poly.pdbx_seq_one_letter_code
_entity_poly.pdbx_strand_id
1 'polypeptide(L)'
;MKSFKFFSFIMLFLLLSLILEVNFAQNLTEPKLVIYEAPKTMKPASDIRVKVGGHEVFVYDIPVNPNRRWLGNEEIKLSSTPMCYFDYEGGKLKIEISTTKDVKSCNVLPSSYSIKPTISGKNITFYIEEPGFYTVIFNNSPDRALHIFVNPLEKDIPDKNDPNVVYIGPGEWTIEDIPLQSGQTLYISGGAVLHTSIHGIFLNNVTIRGRGIIDGSIWKNWLTPGEIARVPINLRNSKGITIEGVIITNPNAWALNLFECENTVVKNVKIITARQNGDGITIQSSRNINVSDSFVRSWDDSLVVKNYSGDSKFINFNNIQIWTDLAQSMEIGYETNKGQKENAVISDISFRNITVLYNFHKPVISIHNSDDALVKNVYYENIVVENALMGQGDAGENNQLIDFAVLASQWSSTKERGNIRNVSVENVRVLRGNFPPSRIIGYDERHTVENVSIKNLEILGKKIKSFEEGRFKINPFVKNINISFTGEIQTSVRKYDPNILKSLSNVKPEYVRLVKTPEQTEPQVPENFKNFQPIVPEKPSGVNVALKKPITANGFQDVYRERYANDGKIKSYWEGKANSYPNIVTVDLEKVYKIHTIRIALNPDRIWSKRIQTFEIKYSLDGNEYFTLVPKADYIFDPFTSNIVDIKLKEPTEVRFVQIIFYANTGATGGQIGELEIYSDEVKE
;
A
#
# COMPACT_ATOMS: atom_id res chain seq x y z
N MET A 1 -21.94 -73.08 14.55
CA MET A 1 -20.81 -72.32 15.12
C MET A 1 -20.04 -71.41 14.13
N LYS A 2 -20.61 -71.03 12.96
CA LYS A 2 -19.97 -70.08 12.02
C LYS A 2 -20.81 -68.83 11.69
N SER A 3 -22.09 -68.76 12.04
CA SER A 3 -22.94 -67.59 11.79
C SER A 3 -22.94 -66.54 12.92
N PHE A 4 -22.64 -66.92 14.16
CA PHE A 4 -22.65 -65.99 15.30
C PHE A 4 -21.41 -65.07 15.38
N LYS A 5 -20.27 -65.48 14.81
CA LYS A 5 -19.05 -64.65 14.81
C LYS A 5 -19.07 -63.53 13.75
N PHE A 6 -19.82 -63.70 12.66
CA PHE A 6 -19.91 -62.69 11.59
C PHE A 6 -20.83 -61.53 11.99
N PHE A 7 -21.95 -61.83 12.67
CA PHE A 7 -22.87 -60.80 13.17
C PHE A 7 -22.24 -59.95 14.29
N SER A 8 -21.46 -60.56 15.19
CA SER A 8 -20.76 -59.82 16.25
C SER A 8 -19.66 -58.90 15.72
N PHE A 9 -19.02 -59.25 14.59
CA PHE A 9 -17.98 -58.42 13.98
C PHE A 9 -18.56 -57.22 13.24
N ILE A 10 -19.70 -57.39 12.55
CA ILE A 10 -20.40 -56.30 11.86
C ILE A 10 -21.01 -55.32 12.87
N MET A 11 -21.55 -55.80 14.00
CA MET A 11 -22.09 -54.92 15.04
C MET A 11 -20.99 -54.15 15.79
N LEU A 12 -19.80 -54.75 15.98
CA LEU A 12 -18.64 -54.07 16.56
C LEU A 12 -18.04 -53.05 15.58
N PHE A 13 -18.06 -53.31 14.27
CA PHE A 13 -17.64 -52.36 13.24
C PHE A 13 -18.62 -51.20 13.08
N LEU A 14 -19.93 -51.45 13.18
CA LEU A 14 -20.96 -50.41 13.20
C LEU A 14 -20.93 -49.58 14.49
N LEU A 15 -20.61 -50.18 15.64
CA LEU A 15 -20.37 -49.42 16.87
C LEU A 15 -19.06 -48.64 16.81
N LEU A 16 -17.97 -49.20 16.26
CA LEU A 16 -16.72 -48.45 16.08
C LEU A 16 -16.85 -47.34 15.03
N SER A 17 -17.61 -47.56 13.95
CA SER A 17 -17.88 -46.50 12.96
C SER A 17 -18.81 -45.44 13.53
N LEU A 18 -19.80 -45.78 14.36
CA LEU A 18 -20.56 -44.80 15.12
C LEU A 18 -19.69 -44.06 16.16
N ILE A 19 -18.75 -44.73 16.83
CA ILE A 19 -17.85 -44.09 17.82
C ILE A 19 -16.78 -43.23 17.12
N LEU A 20 -16.40 -43.54 15.88
CA LEU A 20 -15.49 -42.73 15.05
C LEU A 20 -16.22 -41.57 14.36
N GLU A 21 -17.47 -41.74 13.93
CA GLU A 21 -18.30 -40.66 13.38
C GLU A 21 -18.79 -39.70 14.48
N VAL A 22 -19.07 -40.19 15.69
CA VAL A 22 -19.43 -39.35 16.85
C VAL A 22 -18.22 -38.56 17.38
N ASN A 23 -16.98 -39.00 17.13
CA ASN A 23 -15.77 -38.22 17.48
C ASN A 23 -15.34 -37.20 16.40
N PHE A 24 -15.91 -37.25 15.19
CA PHE A 24 -15.72 -36.20 14.18
C PHE A 24 -16.78 -35.10 14.24
N ALA A 25 -17.90 -35.34 14.95
CA ALA A 25 -18.86 -34.32 15.28
C ALA A 25 -18.45 -33.58 16.57
N GLN A 26 -17.89 -32.39 16.40
CA GLN A 26 -17.79 -31.31 17.41
C GLN A 26 -16.86 -31.53 18.62
N ASN A 27 -15.55 -31.42 18.39
CA ASN A 27 -14.75 -30.56 19.27
C ASN A 27 -14.54 -29.22 18.57
N LEU A 28 -15.64 -28.47 18.37
CA LEU A 28 -15.52 -27.04 18.08
C LEU A 28 -15.01 -26.40 19.37
N THR A 29 -13.70 -26.18 19.46
CA THR A 29 -13.10 -25.40 20.55
C THR A 29 -13.82 -24.07 20.66
N GLU A 30 -14.14 -23.63 21.89
CA GLU A 30 -14.77 -22.33 22.07
C GLU A 30 -13.95 -21.21 21.41
N PRO A 31 -14.62 -20.22 20.81
CA PRO A 31 -13.92 -19.15 20.12
C PRO A 31 -13.11 -18.30 21.09
N LYS A 32 -11.91 -17.93 20.68
CA LYS A 32 -11.07 -16.94 21.36
C LYS A 32 -11.26 -15.60 20.67
N LEU A 33 -11.39 -14.55 21.46
CA LEU A 33 -11.76 -13.22 20.98
C LEU A 33 -10.84 -12.15 21.58
N VAL A 34 -10.30 -11.29 20.73
CA VAL A 34 -9.62 -10.06 21.16
C VAL A 34 -10.42 -8.88 20.65
N ILE A 35 -10.92 -8.06 21.58
CA ILE A 35 -11.60 -6.80 21.29
C ILE A 35 -10.66 -5.65 21.59
N TYR A 36 -10.63 -4.67 20.69
CA TYR A 36 -9.87 -3.46 20.83
C TYR A 36 -10.81 -2.32 21.22
N GLU A 37 -10.55 -1.70 22.37
CA GLU A 37 -11.18 -0.44 22.72
C GLU A 37 -10.70 0.65 21.74
N ALA A 38 -11.59 1.53 21.31
CA ALA A 38 -11.18 2.70 20.52
C ALA A 38 -10.60 3.78 21.43
N PRO A 39 -9.77 4.69 20.91
CA PRO A 39 -9.36 5.87 21.66
C PRO A 39 -10.57 6.66 22.16
N LYS A 40 -10.48 7.24 23.37
CA LYS A 40 -11.61 7.92 24.04
C LYS A 40 -12.13 9.15 23.28
N THR A 41 -11.30 9.70 22.42
CA THR A 41 -11.58 10.83 21.52
C THR A 41 -12.44 10.43 20.33
N MET A 42 -12.48 9.14 19.97
CA MET A 42 -13.25 8.64 18.82
C MET A 42 -14.74 8.55 19.16
N LYS A 43 -15.56 8.96 18.20
CA LYS A 43 -17.03 8.83 18.28
C LYS A 43 -17.47 7.58 17.52
N PRO A 44 -18.28 6.70 18.12
CA PRO A 44 -18.81 5.56 17.40
C PRO A 44 -19.84 6.00 16.36
N ALA A 45 -20.08 5.16 15.37
CA ALA A 45 -21.20 5.32 14.45
C ALA A 45 -22.51 5.46 15.23
N SER A 46 -23.31 6.47 14.93
CA SER A 46 -24.50 6.83 15.71
C SER A 46 -25.71 5.94 15.40
N ASP A 47 -25.68 5.23 14.26
CA ASP A 47 -26.82 4.52 13.69
C ASP A 47 -26.70 3.00 13.77
N ILE A 48 -25.50 2.46 14.05
CA ILE A 48 -25.19 1.02 14.02
C ILE A 48 -24.35 0.64 15.25
N ARG A 49 -24.75 -0.45 15.92
CA ARG A 49 -23.96 -1.12 16.97
C ARG A 49 -23.72 -2.57 16.62
N VAL A 50 -22.59 -3.11 17.05
CA VAL A 50 -22.19 -4.49 16.77
C VAL A 50 -21.76 -5.16 18.08
N LYS A 51 -22.32 -6.34 18.35
CA LYS A 51 -21.80 -7.27 19.35
C LYS A 51 -21.23 -8.51 18.68
N VAL A 52 -20.14 -9.00 19.22
CA VAL A 52 -19.49 -10.23 18.79
C VAL A 52 -19.34 -11.15 19.99
N GLY A 53 -19.91 -12.34 19.90
CA GLY A 53 -19.96 -13.25 21.05
C GLY A 53 -20.69 -12.70 22.29
N GLY A 54 -21.58 -11.72 22.11
CA GLY A 54 -22.26 -11.01 23.20
C GLY A 54 -21.54 -9.76 23.74
N HIS A 55 -20.32 -9.48 23.27
CA HIS A 55 -19.52 -8.32 23.69
C HIS A 55 -19.58 -7.20 22.66
N GLU A 56 -19.77 -5.96 23.10
CA GLU A 56 -19.76 -4.78 22.21
C GLU A 56 -18.38 -4.58 21.57
N VAL A 57 -18.36 -4.24 20.29
CA VAL A 57 -17.17 -3.78 19.58
C VAL A 57 -17.37 -2.35 19.09
N PHE A 58 -16.31 -1.56 19.09
CA PHE A 58 -16.40 -0.19 18.60
C PHE A 58 -16.64 -0.18 17.08
N VAL A 59 -17.63 0.60 16.65
CA VAL A 59 -17.95 0.80 15.23
C VAL A 59 -17.49 2.19 14.85
N TYR A 60 -16.40 2.27 14.09
CA TYR A 60 -15.88 3.51 13.53
C TYR A 60 -16.77 3.99 12.39
N ASP A 61 -16.86 5.30 12.19
CA ASP A 61 -17.56 5.90 11.06
C ASP A 61 -16.55 6.45 10.06
N ILE A 62 -16.23 5.66 9.02
CA ILE A 62 -15.12 5.93 8.11
C ILE A 62 -15.62 6.74 6.89
N PRO A 63 -14.98 7.86 6.54
CA PRO A 63 -15.37 8.64 5.36
C PRO A 63 -15.30 7.83 4.07
N VAL A 64 -16.28 8.04 3.18
CA VAL A 64 -16.36 7.47 1.82
C VAL A 64 -16.99 8.49 0.88
N ASN A 65 -16.78 8.35 -0.43
CA ASN A 65 -17.32 9.30 -1.41
C ASN A 65 -18.16 8.58 -2.48
N PRO A 66 -19.49 8.64 -2.37
CA PRO A 66 -20.40 7.99 -3.30
C PRO A 66 -20.68 8.80 -4.58
N ASN A 67 -20.06 9.98 -4.76
CA ASN A 67 -20.38 10.86 -5.90
C ASN A 67 -19.88 10.28 -7.23
N ARG A 68 -18.85 9.43 -7.19
CA ARG A 68 -18.29 8.71 -8.36
C ARG A 68 -17.95 9.66 -9.52
N ARG A 69 -17.52 10.88 -9.20
CA ARG A 69 -17.17 11.92 -10.16
C ARG A 69 -15.92 12.64 -9.70
N TRP A 70 -15.07 13.00 -10.65
CA TRP A 70 -13.92 13.84 -10.40
C TRP A 70 -14.38 15.29 -10.15
N LEU A 71 -13.97 15.87 -9.02
CA LEU A 71 -14.40 17.22 -8.59
C LEU A 71 -13.27 18.26 -8.58
N GLY A 72 -12.05 17.87 -8.97
CA GLY A 72 -10.88 18.77 -8.96
C GLY A 72 -10.63 19.39 -7.57
N ASN A 73 -10.65 20.71 -7.49
CA ASN A 73 -10.40 21.47 -6.26
C ASN A 73 -11.70 21.83 -5.51
N GLU A 74 -12.87 21.41 -5.98
CA GLU A 74 -14.14 21.69 -5.33
C GLU A 74 -14.23 20.99 -3.96
N GLU A 75 -15.02 21.57 -3.06
CA GLU A 75 -15.22 20.99 -1.73
C GLU A 75 -15.93 19.63 -1.83
N ILE A 76 -15.26 18.58 -1.38
CA ILE A 76 -15.80 17.22 -1.41
C ILE A 76 -16.65 16.99 -0.16
N LYS A 77 -17.97 16.94 -0.32
CA LYS A 77 -18.86 16.47 0.76
C LYS A 77 -18.81 14.94 0.85
N LEU A 78 -18.09 14.45 1.85
CA LEU A 78 -17.97 13.02 2.12
C LEU A 78 -19.23 12.46 2.80
N SER A 79 -19.55 11.21 2.47
CA SER A 79 -20.43 10.35 3.26
C SER A 79 -19.56 9.50 4.21
N SER A 80 -20.16 8.54 4.91
CA SER A 80 -19.44 7.61 5.76
C SER A 80 -19.98 6.19 5.65
N THR A 81 -19.15 5.22 6.02
CA THR A 81 -19.47 3.80 6.12
C THR A 81 -19.04 3.29 7.50
N PRO A 82 -19.86 2.47 8.18
CA PRO A 82 -19.48 1.92 9.47
C PRO A 82 -18.46 0.80 9.28
N MET A 83 -17.49 0.72 10.17
CA MET A 83 -16.43 -0.30 10.17
C MET A 83 -16.10 -0.75 11.59
N CYS A 84 -15.98 -2.04 11.84
CA CYS A 84 -15.40 -2.56 13.07
C CYS A 84 -14.36 -3.65 12.79
N TYR A 85 -13.50 -3.91 13.76
CA TYR A 85 -12.52 -4.97 13.68
C TYR A 85 -12.26 -5.62 15.03
N PHE A 86 -11.85 -6.87 15.00
CA PHE A 86 -11.47 -7.67 16.16
C PHE A 86 -10.67 -8.89 15.68
N ASP A 87 -10.04 -9.59 16.63
CA ASP A 87 -9.32 -10.82 16.30
C ASP A 87 -10.03 -12.04 16.88
N TYR A 88 -9.93 -13.14 16.16
CA TYR A 88 -10.72 -14.33 16.39
C TYR A 88 -9.97 -15.58 15.97
N GLU A 89 -10.12 -16.66 16.73
CA GLU A 89 -9.70 -18.01 16.32
C GLU A 89 -10.57 -19.07 17.00
N GLY A 90 -10.85 -20.15 16.27
CA GLY A 90 -11.57 -21.33 16.75
C GLY A 90 -13.08 -21.15 16.80
N GLY A 91 -13.82 -22.26 16.80
CA GLY A 91 -15.25 -22.28 17.09
C GLY A 91 -16.15 -21.53 16.10
N LYS A 92 -17.37 -21.22 16.56
CA LYS A 92 -18.37 -20.39 15.86
C LYS A 92 -18.57 -19.10 16.65
N LEU A 93 -18.63 -17.97 15.98
CA LEU A 93 -18.86 -16.67 16.60
C LEU A 93 -20.17 -16.05 16.16
N LYS A 94 -21.00 -15.70 17.14
CA LYS A 94 -22.24 -14.95 16.91
C LYS A 94 -21.91 -13.48 16.63
N ILE A 95 -22.50 -12.94 15.56
CA ILE A 95 -22.48 -11.52 15.23
C ILE A 95 -23.90 -10.98 15.38
N GLU A 96 -24.05 -9.93 16.17
CA GLU A 96 -25.32 -9.24 16.39
C GLU A 96 -25.16 -7.78 16.02
N ILE A 97 -26.08 -7.27 15.19
CA ILE A 97 -26.06 -5.89 14.73
C ILE A 97 -27.39 -5.26 15.10
N SER A 98 -27.36 -4.08 15.68
CA SER A 98 -28.54 -3.26 15.93
C SER A 98 -28.44 -1.95 15.15
N THR A 99 -29.51 -1.60 14.45
CA THR A 99 -29.61 -0.37 13.63
C THR A 99 -30.62 0.61 14.22
N THR A 100 -30.58 1.88 13.85
CA THR A 100 -31.62 2.86 14.22
C THR A 100 -32.86 2.79 13.32
N LYS A 101 -32.66 2.37 12.06
CA LYS A 101 -33.70 2.19 11.03
C LYS A 101 -34.07 0.72 10.87
N ASP A 102 -35.31 0.45 10.45
CA ASP A 102 -35.74 -0.92 10.18
C ASP A 102 -34.99 -1.55 9.01
N VAL A 103 -34.73 -2.85 9.14
CA VAL A 103 -34.06 -3.65 8.14
C VAL A 103 -35.08 -4.62 7.54
N LYS A 104 -35.30 -4.50 6.24
CA LYS A 104 -36.20 -5.35 5.45
C LYS A 104 -35.45 -6.45 4.72
N SER A 105 -34.20 -6.20 4.34
CA SER A 105 -33.29 -7.19 3.77
C SER A 105 -31.87 -6.98 4.28
N CYS A 106 -31.11 -8.08 4.35
CA CYS A 106 -29.73 -8.07 4.80
C CYS A 106 -28.96 -9.17 4.08
N ASN A 107 -27.85 -8.81 3.45
CA ASN A 107 -26.93 -9.76 2.82
C ASN A 107 -25.55 -9.61 3.45
N VAL A 108 -24.85 -10.72 3.65
CA VAL A 108 -23.44 -10.73 4.07
C VAL A 108 -22.60 -11.14 2.88
N LEU A 109 -21.69 -10.25 2.51
CA LEU A 109 -20.75 -10.43 1.42
C LEU A 109 -19.35 -10.81 1.96
N PRO A 110 -18.56 -11.56 1.19
CA PRO A 110 -18.90 -12.13 -0.11
C PRO A 110 -19.94 -13.24 0.00
N SER A 111 -20.87 -13.31 -0.95
CA SER A 111 -21.95 -14.28 -1.00
C SER A 111 -21.47 -15.72 -1.14
N SER A 112 -20.22 -15.92 -1.57
CA SER A 112 -19.53 -17.22 -1.54
C SER A 112 -19.49 -17.81 -0.12
N TYR A 113 -19.42 -16.97 0.91
CA TYR A 113 -19.47 -17.41 2.31
C TYR A 113 -20.84 -17.94 2.71
N SER A 114 -21.89 -17.83 1.88
CA SER A 114 -23.18 -18.50 2.12
C SER A 114 -23.83 -18.21 3.49
N ILE A 115 -23.48 -17.08 4.10
CA ILE A 115 -24.01 -16.65 5.41
C ILE A 115 -25.44 -16.14 5.21
N LYS A 116 -26.37 -16.64 6.04
CA LYS A 116 -27.78 -16.25 6.03
C LYS A 116 -28.14 -15.50 7.31
N PRO A 117 -28.28 -14.17 7.27
CA PRO A 117 -28.69 -13.40 8.43
C PRO A 117 -30.16 -13.59 8.77
N THR A 118 -30.45 -13.62 10.07
CA THR A 118 -31.81 -13.49 10.60
C THR A 118 -32.08 -12.03 10.92
N ILE A 119 -33.25 -11.53 10.53
CA ILE A 119 -33.66 -10.14 10.73
C ILE A 119 -34.86 -10.11 11.68
N SER A 120 -34.83 -9.23 12.67
CA SER A 120 -35.93 -8.96 13.60
C SER A 120 -36.05 -7.45 13.83
N GLY A 121 -36.86 -6.80 12.98
CA GLY A 121 -37.03 -5.35 12.97
C GLY A 121 -35.73 -4.60 12.69
N LYS A 122 -35.10 -4.10 13.75
CA LYS A 122 -33.83 -3.36 13.73
C LYS A 122 -32.60 -4.20 14.07
N ASN A 123 -32.80 -5.47 14.36
CA ASN A 123 -31.74 -6.37 14.79
C ASN A 123 -31.45 -7.39 13.71
N ILE A 124 -30.16 -7.67 13.51
CA ILE A 124 -29.66 -8.68 12.59
C ILE A 124 -28.76 -9.62 13.39
N THR A 125 -28.84 -10.92 13.10
CA THR A 125 -27.97 -11.92 13.70
C THR A 125 -27.50 -12.91 12.66
N PHE A 126 -26.21 -13.22 12.68
CA PHE A 126 -25.61 -14.31 11.91
C PHE A 126 -24.39 -14.87 12.63
N TYR A 127 -23.74 -15.87 12.02
CA TYR A 127 -22.56 -16.52 12.57
C TYR A 127 -21.44 -16.51 11.55
N ILE A 128 -20.21 -16.46 12.06
CA ILE A 128 -18.97 -16.68 11.31
C ILE A 128 -18.17 -17.80 11.96
N GLU A 129 -17.29 -18.45 11.18
CA GLU A 129 -16.52 -19.63 11.62
C GLU A 129 -15.01 -19.42 11.49
N GLU A 130 -14.60 -18.42 10.72
CA GLU A 130 -13.20 -18.17 10.40
C GLU A 130 -12.90 -16.67 10.40
N PRO A 131 -11.64 -16.27 10.58
CA PRO A 131 -11.16 -14.96 10.18
C PRO A 131 -11.39 -14.67 8.69
N GLY A 132 -11.71 -13.43 8.40
CA GLY A 132 -12.00 -12.95 7.06
C GLY A 132 -12.58 -11.54 7.05
N PHE A 133 -13.00 -11.11 5.86
CA PHE A 133 -13.65 -9.82 5.67
C PHE A 133 -15.10 -10.02 5.31
N TYR A 134 -15.98 -9.39 6.06
CA TYR A 134 -17.43 -9.49 5.90
C TYR A 134 -18.01 -8.11 5.66
N THR A 135 -18.81 -7.95 4.61
CA THR A 135 -19.51 -6.69 4.33
C THR A 135 -21.01 -6.92 4.40
N VAL A 136 -21.68 -6.24 5.32
CA VAL A 136 -23.13 -6.36 5.53
C VAL A 136 -23.85 -5.26 4.75
N ILE A 137 -24.70 -5.69 3.82
CA ILE A 137 -25.51 -4.81 2.96
C ILE A 137 -26.92 -4.76 3.53
N PHE A 138 -27.34 -3.57 3.96
CA PHE A 138 -28.67 -3.33 4.51
C PHE A 138 -29.63 -2.87 3.42
N ASN A 139 -30.84 -3.42 3.40
CA ASN A 139 -31.93 -2.98 2.53
C ASN A 139 -31.56 -2.93 1.03
N ASN A 140 -30.65 -3.81 0.60
CA ASN A 140 -30.10 -3.84 -0.76
C ASN A 140 -29.44 -2.52 -1.23
N SER A 141 -28.99 -1.68 -0.29
CA SER A 141 -28.28 -0.45 -0.59
C SER A 141 -26.78 -0.58 -0.27
N PRO A 142 -25.89 -0.13 -1.16
CA PRO A 142 -24.46 -0.01 -0.84
C PRO A 142 -24.19 1.11 0.19
N ASP A 143 -25.14 2.03 0.40
CA ASP A 143 -24.99 3.10 1.38
C ASP A 143 -24.97 2.51 2.80
N ARG A 144 -24.10 3.06 3.65
CA ARG A 144 -23.90 2.59 5.04
C ARG A 144 -23.57 1.09 5.16
N ALA A 145 -22.98 0.47 4.12
CA ALA A 145 -22.51 -0.91 4.20
C ALA A 145 -21.53 -1.08 5.38
N LEU A 146 -21.80 -2.03 6.27
CA LEU A 146 -20.95 -2.29 7.43
C LEU A 146 -19.81 -3.23 7.04
N HIS A 147 -18.57 -2.77 7.18
CA HIS A 147 -17.38 -3.60 7.01
C HIS A 147 -16.93 -4.17 8.36
N ILE A 148 -16.83 -5.48 8.46
CA ILE A 148 -16.37 -6.21 9.65
C ILE A 148 -15.09 -6.93 9.29
N PHE A 149 -13.97 -6.48 9.87
CA PHE A 149 -12.66 -7.06 9.65
C PHE A 149 -12.29 -7.99 10.80
N VAL A 150 -12.27 -9.30 10.51
CA VAL A 150 -12.01 -10.34 11.50
C VAL A 150 -10.63 -10.91 11.24
N ASN A 151 -9.64 -10.52 12.04
CA ASN A 151 -8.28 -11.02 11.86
C ASN A 151 -8.10 -12.36 12.58
N PRO A 152 -7.16 -13.21 12.13
CA PRO A 152 -6.63 -14.24 13.01
C PRO A 152 -5.97 -13.59 14.23
N LEU A 153 -5.97 -14.31 15.36
CA LEU A 153 -5.23 -13.91 16.55
C LEU A 153 -3.79 -13.54 16.18
N GLU A 154 -3.35 -12.37 16.63
CA GLU A 154 -1.98 -11.94 16.42
C GLU A 154 -0.99 -12.85 17.18
N LYS A 155 0.00 -13.36 16.45
CA LYS A 155 1.11 -14.16 16.99
C LYS A 155 2.39 -13.33 16.94
N ASP A 156 3.32 -13.60 17.86
CA ASP A 156 4.65 -12.98 17.88
C ASP A 156 4.60 -11.45 17.93
N ILE A 157 3.80 -10.90 18.84
CA ILE A 157 3.79 -9.45 19.14
C ILE A 157 5.19 -9.06 19.63
N PRO A 158 5.86 -8.08 19.00
CA PRO A 158 7.24 -7.71 19.35
C PRO A 158 7.33 -7.10 20.75
N ASP A 159 8.45 -7.32 21.43
CA ASP A 159 8.74 -6.67 22.71
C ASP A 159 8.90 -5.16 22.50
N LYS A 160 8.10 -4.37 23.21
CA LYS A 160 8.15 -2.90 23.17
C LYS A 160 9.48 -2.31 23.65
N ASN A 161 10.28 -3.09 24.38
CA ASN A 161 11.58 -2.67 24.89
C ASN A 161 12.75 -3.06 23.97
N ASP A 162 12.49 -3.78 22.86
CA ASP A 162 13.52 -4.10 21.88
C ASP A 162 13.98 -2.81 21.17
N PRO A 163 15.29 -2.51 21.13
CA PRO A 163 15.81 -1.29 20.50
C PRO A 163 15.52 -1.19 18.99
N ASN A 164 15.21 -2.29 18.31
CA ASN A 164 14.83 -2.32 16.90
C ASN A 164 13.32 -2.21 16.67
N VAL A 165 12.53 -2.06 17.74
CA VAL A 165 11.06 -1.96 17.66
C VAL A 165 10.62 -0.53 17.92
N VAL A 166 9.98 0.08 16.93
CA VAL A 166 9.20 1.31 17.10
C VAL A 166 7.79 0.90 17.51
N TYR A 167 7.47 0.97 18.80
CA TYR A 167 6.20 0.52 19.34
C TYR A 167 5.19 1.67 19.50
N ILE A 168 4.04 1.57 18.83
CA ILE A 168 2.89 2.46 18.99
C ILE A 168 1.77 1.68 19.71
N GLY A 169 1.48 2.06 20.95
CA GLY A 169 0.46 1.43 21.77
C GLY A 169 -0.98 1.86 21.43
N PRO A 170 -2.00 1.25 22.05
CA PRO A 170 -3.39 1.71 21.92
C PRO A 170 -3.53 3.19 22.32
N GLY A 171 -4.44 3.92 21.68
CA GLY A 171 -4.60 5.37 21.84
C GLY A 171 -4.67 6.13 20.51
N GLU A 172 -5.00 7.41 20.56
CA GLU A 172 -4.94 8.32 19.41
C GLU A 172 -3.63 9.10 19.41
N TRP A 173 -2.92 9.04 18.29
CA TRP A 173 -1.57 9.56 18.16
C TRP A 173 -1.41 10.41 16.91
N THR A 174 -0.66 11.50 17.01
CA THR A 174 -0.24 12.31 15.87
C THR A 174 1.27 12.33 15.78
N ILE A 175 1.81 11.93 14.63
CA ILE A 175 3.25 11.93 14.33
C ILE A 175 3.39 12.47 12.92
N GLU A 176 4.26 13.44 12.70
CA GLU A 176 4.42 14.03 11.36
C GLU A 176 4.97 13.01 10.37
N ASP A 177 6.12 12.41 10.69
CA ASP A 177 6.75 11.31 9.95
C ASP A 177 7.40 10.33 10.92
N ILE A 178 7.28 9.03 10.64
CA ILE A 178 8.02 7.97 11.35
C ILE A 178 9.29 7.63 10.55
N PRO A 179 10.49 8.02 11.01
CA PRO A 179 11.74 7.68 10.33
C PRO A 179 12.13 6.23 10.66
N LEU A 180 11.85 5.31 9.73
CA LEU A 180 12.28 3.92 9.86
C LEU A 180 13.72 3.73 9.38
N GLN A 181 14.43 2.82 10.03
CA GLN A 181 15.77 2.36 9.66
C GLN A 181 15.71 0.89 9.24
N SER A 182 16.70 0.47 8.45
CA SER A 182 16.85 -0.92 8.05
C SER A 182 16.94 -1.85 9.27
N GLY A 183 16.29 -3.01 9.21
CA GLY A 183 16.23 -3.99 10.31
C GLY A 183 15.16 -3.71 11.38
N GLN A 184 14.46 -2.58 11.33
CA GLN A 184 13.47 -2.23 12.35
C GLN A 184 12.09 -2.84 12.11
N THR A 185 11.35 -3.01 13.21
CA THR A 185 9.91 -3.29 13.20
C THR A 185 9.14 -2.10 13.73
N LEU A 186 8.24 -1.53 12.91
CA LEU A 186 7.18 -0.65 13.37
C LEU A 186 5.97 -1.50 13.78
N TYR A 187 5.64 -1.50 15.06
CA TYR A 187 4.45 -2.17 15.59
C TYR A 187 3.36 -1.16 15.95
N ILE A 188 2.18 -1.30 15.35
CA ILE A 188 1.01 -0.45 15.61
C ILE A 188 -0.08 -1.31 16.24
N SER A 189 -0.22 -1.23 17.57
CA SER A 189 -1.16 -2.05 18.33
C SER A 189 -2.61 -1.87 17.86
N GLY A 190 -3.42 -2.92 17.96
CA GLY A 190 -4.87 -2.74 17.89
C GLY A 190 -5.36 -1.81 19.01
N GLY A 191 -6.40 -1.04 18.72
CA GLY A 191 -6.86 0.07 19.55
C GLY A 191 -6.08 1.37 19.35
N ALA A 192 -5.03 1.37 18.50
CA ALA A 192 -4.35 2.60 18.09
C ALA A 192 -5.04 3.24 16.87
N VAL A 193 -5.17 4.56 16.89
CA VAL A 193 -5.46 5.40 15.72
C VAL A 193 -4.27 6.37 15.58
N LEU A 194 -3.56 6.28 14.47
CA LEU A 194 -2.30 6.97 14.24
C LEU A 194 -2.41 7.88 13.02
N HIS A 195 -2.31 9.18 13.24
CA HIS A 195 -2.27 10.20 12.20
C HIS A 195 -0.82 10.47 11.82
N THR A 196 -0.34 9.80 10.77
CA THR A 196 1.05 9.89 10.31
C THR A 196 1.19 9.47 8.86
N SER A 197 2.30 9.90 8.25
CA SER A 197 2.88 9.23 7.11
C SER A 197 4.07 8.36 7.54
N ILE A 198 4.23 7.19 6.92
CA ILE A 198 5.36 6.28 7.09
C ILE A 198 6.12 6.28 5.78
N HIS A 199 7.23 7.01 5.76
CA HIS A 199 8.08 7.19 4.60
C HIS A 199 9.39 6.43 4.79
N GLY A 200 9.82 5.72 3.75
CA GLY A 200 11.06 4.96 3.77
C GLY A 200 11.73 4.97 2.40
N ILE A 201 13.03 5.26 2.36
CA ILE A 201 13.84 5.21 1.14
C ILE A 201 15.09 4.39 1.45
N PHE A 202 15.48 3.47 0.56
CA PHE A 202 16.67 2.62 0.70
C PHE A 202 16.68 1.75 1.97
N LEU A 203 15.49 1.34 2.42
CA LEU A 203 15.35 0.49 3.60
C LEU A 203 15.56 -0.98 3.25
N ASN A 204 16.18 -1.72 4.16
CA ASN A 204 16.39 -3.16 4.05
C ASN A 204 15.81 -3.87 5.27
N ASN A 205 15.08 -4.96 5.07
CA ASN A 205 14.59 -5.84 6.14
C ASN A 205 13.73 -5.10 7.19
N VAL A 206 12.72 -4.36 6.75
CA VAL A 206 11.82 -3.60 7.63
C VAL A 206 10.45 -4.27 7.70
N THR A 207 9.87 -4.30 8.89
CA THR A 207 8.51 -4.80 9.12
C THR A 207 7.61 -3.69 9.65
N ILE A 208 6.44 -3.48 9.04
CA ILE A 208 5.37 -2.60 9.52
C ILE A 208 4.18 -3.50 9.82
N ARG A 209 3.82 -3.67 11.09
CA ARG A 209 2.79 -4.64 11.46
C ARG A 209 1.92 -4.24 12.63
N GLY A 210 0.79 -4.92 12.79
CA GLY A 210 -0.08 -4.80 13.95
C GLY A 210 -1.55 -4.84 13.56
N ARG A 211 -2.41 -4.21 14.37
CA ARG A 211 -3.86 -4.14 14.16
C ARG A 211 -4.41 -2.71 14.25
N GLY A 212 -3.54 -1.72 14.39
CA GLY A 212 -3.91 -0.31 14.48
C GLY A 212 -4.34 0.30 13.15
N ILE A 213 -4.96 1.48 13.26
CA ILE A 213 -5.44 2.30 12.14
C ILE A 213 -4.42 3.40 11.87
N ILE A 214 -3.99 3.55 10.63
CA ILE A 214 -3.26 4.71 10.11
C ILE A 214 -4.29 5.60 9.40
N ASP A 215 -4.56 6.77 9.96
CA ASP A 215 -5.67 7.61 9.55
C ASP A 215 -5.21 8.98 9.02
N GLY A 216 -5.54 9.27 7.76
CA GLY A 216 -5.18 10.52 7.09
C GLY A 216 -6.21 11.65 7.22
N SER A 217 -7.20 11.52 8.11
CA SER A 217 -8.32 12.46 8.17
C SER A 217 -7.94 13.88 8.58
N ILE A 218 -6.83 14.03 9.31
CA ILE A 218 -6.30 15.32 9.77
C ILE A 218 -5.80 16.20 8.62
N TRP A 219 -5.47 15.61 7.47
CA TRP A 219 -4.99 16.36 6.32
C TRP A 219 -6.16 16.81 5.46
N LYS A 220 -6.00 17.98 4.83
CA LYS A 220 -6.92 18.45 3.80
C LYS A 220 -6.69 17.70 2.48
N ASN A 221 -7.65 17.84 1.57
CA ASN A 221 -7.52 17.32 0.20
C ASN A 221 -6.23 17.86 -0.43
N TRP A 222 -5.41 16.97 -1.01
CA TRP A 222 -4.11 17.34 -1.58
C TRP A 222 -4.21 18.30 -2.76
N LEU A 223 -5.39 18.36 -3.42
CA LEU A 223 -5.69 19.30 -4.49
C LEU A 223 -6.01 20.72 -3.99
N THR A 224 -6.17 20.93 -2.68
CA THR A 224 -6.32 22.28 -2.11
C THR A 224 -5.02 23.07 -2.31
N PRO A 225 -5.08 24.34 -2.79
CA PRO A 225 -3.88 25.15 -2.99
C PRO A 225 -3.00 25.22 -1.73
N GLY A 226 -1.73 24.84 -1.88
CA GLY A 226 -0.75 24.82 -0.78
C GLY A 226 -0.67 23.50 -0.01
N GLU A 227 -1.56 22.54 -0.25
CA GLU A 227 -1.47 21.20 0.31
C GLU A 227 -0.59 20.28 -0.54
N ILE A 228 -0.16 19.17 0.07
CA ILE A 228 0.63 18.13 -0.60
C ILE A 228 -0.04 16.77 -0.47
N ALA A 229 0.22 15.90 -1.44
CA ALA A 229 -0.18 14.50 -1.38
C ALA A 229 0.64 13.78 -0.30
N ARG A 230 -0.06 13.17 0.65
CA ARG A 230 0.53 12.37 1.73
C ARG A 230 0.03 10.94 1.59
N VAL A 231 0.96 10.04 1.41
CA VAL A 231 0.69 8.61 1.24
C VAL A 231 1.03 7.94 2.58
N PRO A 232 0.06 7.36 3.30
CA PRO A 232 0.27 6.77 4.63
C PRO A 232 1.44 5.80 4.71
N ILE A 233 1.62 4.94 3.70
CA ILE A 233 2.82 4.09 3.58
C ILE A 233 3.43 4.33 2.21
N ASN A 234 4.61 4.96 2.18
CA ASN A 234 5.34 5.27 0.96
C ASN A 234 6.78 4.77 1.06
N LEU A 235 7.05 3.64 0.41
CA LEU A 235 8.38 3.02 0.43
C LEU A 235 9.00 3.08 -0.96
N ARG A 236 10.26 3.52 -0.99
CA ARG A 236 11.02 3.74 -2.22
C ARG A 236 12.35 3.00 -2.16
N ASN A 237 12.80 2.41 -3.27
CA ASN A 237 14.14 1.80 -3.37
C ASN A 237 14.47 0.81 -2.24
N SER A 238 13.47 0.10 -1.71
CA SER A 238 13.59 -0.66 -0.46
C SER A 238 13.44 -2.16 -0.70
N LYS A 239 14.14 -2.97 0.10
CA LYS A 239 14.21 -4.43 -0.09
C LYS A 239 13.88 -5.22 1.17
N GLY A 240 13.21 -6.36 1.02
CA GLY A 240 12.92 -7.24 2.14
C GLY A 240 11.90 -6.64 3.12
N ILE A 241 10.82 -6.06 2.58
CA ILE A 241 9.82 -5.36 3.39
C ILE A 241 8.65 -6.28 3.72
N THR A 242 8.14 -6.23 4.95
CA THR A 242 6.88 -6.87 5.34
C THR A 242 5.89 -5.83 5.85
N ILE A 243 4.68 -5.78 5.29
CA ILE A 243 3.57 -4.95 5.77
C ILE A 243 2.41 -5.87 6.13
N GLU A 244 2.02 -5.92 7.41
CA GLU A 244 1.05 -6.89 7.89
C GLU A 244 -0.02 -6.31 8.83
N GLY A 245 -1.30 -6.57 8.54
CA GLY A 245 -2.38 -6.46 9.52
C GLY A 245 -2.91 -5.04 9.77
N VAL A 246 -2.19 -4.00 9.38
CA VAL A 246 -2.60 -2.59 9.58
C VAL A 246 -3.86 -2.24 8.78
N ILE A 247 -4.56 -1.19 9.24
CA ILE A 247 -5.72 -0.59 8.58
C ILE A 247 -5.32 0.81 8.12
N ILE A 248 -5.65 1.20 6.90
CA ILE A 248 -5.39 2.54 6.36
C ILE A 248 -6.72 3.20 6.01
N THR A 249 -7.02 4.35 6.61
CA THR A 249 -8.27 5.08 6.40
C THR A 249 -8.06 6.52 5.98
N ASN A 250 -8.93 6.98 5.08
CA ASN A 250 -9.06 8.38 4.68
C ASN A 250 -7.73 9.09 4.37
N PRO A 251 -6.80 8.49 3.60
CA PRO A 251 -5.62 9.20 3.12
C PRO A 251 -6.05 10.41 2.30
N ASN A 252 -5.21 11.45 2.26
CA ASN A 252 -5.49 12.61 1.41
C ASN A 252 -5.05 12.43 -0.04
N ALA A 253 -4.43 11.32 -0.39
CA ALA A 253 -4.07 10.86 -1.74
C ALA A 253 -4.01 9.31 -1.72
N TRP A 254 -3.02 8.68 -2.37
CA TRP A 254 -2.84 7.22 -2.38
C TRP A 254 -2.69 6.65 -0.96
N ALA A 255 -3.04 5.37 -0.77
CA ALA A 255 -2.95 4.72 0.55
C ALA A 255 -1.61 4.02 0.79
N LEU A 256 -1.18 3.15 -0.14
CA LEU A 256 0.04 2.35 -0.02
C LEU A 256 0.80 2.38 -1.35
N ASN A 257 2.01 2.91 -1.32
CA ASN A 257 2.90 2.97 -2.48
C ASN A 257 4.22 2.21 -2.24
N LEU A 258 4.54 1.30 -3.16
CA LEU A 258 5.83 0.61 -3.26
C LEU A 258 6.48 0.99 -4.59
N PHE A 259 7.52 1.81 -4.54
CA PHE A 259 8.23 2.28 -5.73
C PHE A 259 9.68 1.79 -5.72
N GLU A 260 10.13 1.11 -6.78
CA GLU A 260 11.47 0.49 -6.85
C GLU A 260 11.77 -0.44 -5.65
N CYS A 261 10.74 -1.15 -5.18
CA CYS A 261 10.91 -2.09 -4.09
C CYS A 261 11.18 -3.52 -4.60
N GLU A 262 11.86 -4.32 -3.78
CA GLU A 262 12.17 -5.71 -4.09
C GLU A 262 11.91 -6.64 -2.90
N ASN A 263 11.38 -7.84 -3.16
CA ASN A 263 11.13 -8.86 -2.13
C ASN A 263 10.24 -8.32 -1.00
N THR A 264 9.05 -7.84 -1.36
CA THR A 264 8.11 -7.24 -0.41
C THR A 264 6.86 -8.10 -0.24
N VAL A 265 6.41 -8.27 1.00
CA VAL A 265 5.16 -8.93 1.37
C VAL A 265 4.18 -7.91 1.94
N VAL A 266 2.96 -7.87 1.41
CA VAL A 266 1.83 -7.13 1.95
C VAL A 266 0.73 -8.14 2.29
N LYS A 267 0.33 -8.23 3.55
CA LYS A 267 -0.60 -9.27 4.01
C LYS A 267 -1.62 -8.75 5.01
N ASN A 268 -2.89 -9.14 4.88
CA ASN A 268 -3.93 -8.73 5.84
C ASN A 268 -4.02 -7.21 6.04
N VAL A 269 -3.80 -6.44 4.97
CA VAL A 269 -3.94 -4.99 4.98
C VAL A 269 -5.36 -4.62 4.57
N LYS A 270 -5.94 -3.62 5.24
CA LYS A 270 -7.30 -3.16 4.98
C LYS A 270 -7.26 -1.68 4.66
N ILE A 271 -7.78 -1.29 3.49
CA ILE A 271 -7.72 0.08 3.00
C ILE A 271 -9.13 0.58 2.74
N ILE A 272 -9.47 1.76 3.23
CA ILE A 272 -10.68 2.51 2.86
C ILE A 272 -10.28 3.95 2.53
N THR A 273 -10.47 4.36 1.28
CA THR A 273 -10.19 5.72 0.81
C THR A 273 -11.47 6.41 0.33
N ALA A 274 -11.45 7.75 0.28
CA ALA A 274 -12.63 8.55 -0.03
C ALA A 274 -12.34 9.78 -0.90
N ARG A 275 -11.08 10.10 -1.13
CA ARG A 275 -10.65 11.37 -1.74
C ARG A 275 -10.09 11.10 -3.14
N GLN A 276 -9.96 12.16 -3.92
CA GLN A 276 -9.40 12.08 -5.27
C GLN A 276 -7.96 11.56 -5.23
N ASN A 277 -7.62 10.66 -6.16
CA ASN A 277 -6.41 9.84 -6.08
C ASN A 277 -6.34 9.01 -4.80
N GLY A 278 -7.48 8.53 -4.31
CA GLY A 278 -7.56 7.54 -3.24
C GLY A 278 -7.27 6.14 -3.78
N ASP A 279 -6.07 5.94 -4.34
CA ASP A 279 -5.64 4.63 -4.81
C ASP A 279 -5.43 3.69 -3.62
N GLY A 280 -5.68 2.39 -3.83
CA GLY A 280 -5.46 1.35 -2.84
C GLY A 280 -3.99 0.95 -2.72
N ILE A 281 -3.62 -0.19 -3.33
CA ILE A 281 -2.27 -0.75 -3.29
C ILE A 281 -1.60 -0.49 -4.64
N THR A 282 -0.62 0.39 -4.64
CA THR A 282 0.09 0.83 -5.84
C THR A 282 1.53 0.30 -5.84
N ILE A 283 1.89 -0.45 -6.87
CA ILE A 283 3.22 -1.04 -7.06
C ILE A 283 3.84 -0.44 -8.32
N GLN A 284 5.05 0.14 -8.20
CA GLN A 284 5.68 0.90 -9.27
C GLN A 284 7.12 0.46 -9.46
N SER A 285 7.50 0.11 -10.70
CA SER A 285 8.89 -0.26 -11.06
C SER A 285 9.54 -1.24 -10.07
N SER A 286 8.77 -2.21 -9.59
CA SER A 286 9.14 -3.06 -8.45
C SER A 286 9.17 -4.54 -8.84
N ARG A 287 9.89 -5.37 -8.07
CA ARG A 287 10.02 -6.79 -8.39
C ARG A 287 9.84 -7.73 -7.21
N ASN A 288 9.32 -8.93 -7.47
CA ASN A 288 9.07 -9.95 -6.46
C ASN A 288 8.21 -9.40 -5.30
N ILE A 289 6.99 -8.98 -5.61
CA ILE A 289 6.04 -8.42 -4.65
C ILE A 289 4.88 -9.40 -4.48
N ASN A 290 4.53 -9.71 -3.23
CA ASN A 290 3.40 -10.57 -2.91
C ASN A 290 2.39 -9.81 -2.04
N VAL A 291 1.19 -9.64 -2.55
CA VAL A 291 0.05 -9.03 -1.86
C VAL A 291 -0.99 -10.10 -1.62
N SER A 292 -1.38 -10.33 -0.36
CA SER A 292 -2.33 -11.38 -0.03
C SER A 292 -3.27 -11.08 1.12
N ASP A 293 -4.38 -11.81 1.17
CA ASP A 293 -5.32 -11.85 2.30
C ASP A 293 -5.83 -10.46 2.70
N SER A 294 -6.09 -9.57 1.74
CA SER A 294 -6.31 -8.13 2.00
C SER A 294 -7.70 -7.65 1.57
N PHE A 295 -8.11 -6.49 2.08
CA PHE A 295 -9.36 -5.81 1.70
C PHE A 295 -9.06 -4.40 1.20
N VAL A 296 -9.58 -4.03 0.04
CA VAL A 296 -9.39 -2.69 -0.54
C VAL A 296 -10.74 -2.10 -0.94
N ARG A 297 -11.14 -1.03 -0.26
CA ARG A 297 -12.17 -0.11 -0.73
C ARG A 297 -11.50 1.18 -1.19
N SER A 298 -11.40 1.39 -2.49
CA SER A 298 -10.73 2.55 -3.06
C SER A 298 -11.72 3.50 -3.73
N TRP A 299 -11.43 4.79 -3.65
CA TRP A 299 -12.14 5.80 -4.43
C TRP A 299 -11.50 5.99 -5.80
N ASP A 300 -10.24 5.66 -5.97
CA ASP A 300 -9.57 5.59 -7.26
C ASP A 300 -9.13 4.13 -7.51
N ASP A 301 -8.07 3.89 -8.27
CA ASP A 301 -7.64 2.54 -8.64
C ASP A 301 -7.35 1.64 -7.41
N SER A 302 -7.86 0.40 -7.39
CA SER A 302 -7.77 -0.48 -6.21
C SER A 302 -6.44 -1.24 -6.10
N LEU A 303 -6.08 -2.02 -7.11
CA LEU A 303 -4.83 -2.78 -7.19
C LEU A 303 -4.10 -2.40 -8.47
N VAL A 304 -2.88 -1.87 -8.36
CA VAL A 304 -2.25 -1.16 -9.47
C VAL A 304 -0.80 -1.56 -9.67
N VAL A 305 -0.41 -1.75 -10.94
CA VAL A 305 0.99 -1.86 -11.36
C VAL A 305 1.32 -0.76 -12.39
N LYS A 306 2.36 0.02 -12.12
CA LYS A 306 2.88 1.09 -12.99
C LYS A 306 4.40 0.99 -13.14
N ASN A 307 4.98 1.80 -14.04
CA ASN A 307 6.43 1.92 -14.21
C ASN A 307 6.81 3.39 -14.31
N TYR A 308 7.48 3.90 -13.27
CA TYR A 308 7.89 5.30 -13.14
C TYR A 308 9.39 5.52 -13.40
N SER A 309 10.21 4.48 -13.40
CA SER A 309 11.68 4.57 -13.61
C SER A 309 12.32 3.28 -14.12
N GLY A 310 11.88 2.13 -13.60
CA GLY A 310 12.37 0.80 -13.93
C GLY A 310 11.28 -0.17 -14.36
N ASP A 311 11.66 -1.43 -14.59
CA ASP A 311 10.75 -2.51 -14.95
C ASP A 311 9.96 -3.02 -13.73
N SER A 312 8.77 -3.57 -13.97
CA SER A 312 7.98 -4.29 -12.96
C SER A 312 7.90 -5.76 -13.29
N LYS A 313 8.23 -6.65 -12.33
CA LYS A 313 8.27 -8.09 -12.60
C LYS A 313 7.94 -8.98 -11.39
N PHE A 314 7.23 -10.08 -11.60
CA PHE A 314 6.90 -11.05 -10.54
C PHE A 314 6.08 -10.41 -9.41
N ILE A 315 4.93 -9.87 -9.77
CA ILE A 315 4.01 -9.23 -8.83
C ILE A 315 2.75 -10.11 -8.74
N ASN A 316 2.41 -10.52 -7.53
CA ASN A 316 1.30 -11.44 -7.28
C ASN A 316 0.31 -10.82 -6.31
N PHE A 317 -0.95 -10.73 -6.73
CA PHE A 317 -2.10 -10.37 -5.89
C PHE A 317 -2.96 -11.62 -5.69
N ASN A 318 -3.19 -12.03 -4.45
CA ASN A 318 -3.90 -13.28 -4.15
C ASN A 318 -4.86 -13.19 -2.96
N ASN A 319 -6.08 -13.70 -3.09
CA ASN A 319 -7.07 -13.73 -2.01
C ASN A 319 -7.39 -12.32 -1.47
N ILE A 320 -7.94 -11.46 -2.35
CA ILE A 320 -8.25 -10.05 -2.04
C ILE A 320 -9.73 -9.79 -2.29
N GLN A 321 -10.35 -9.03 -1.39
CA GLN A 321 -11.68 -8.46 -1.58
C GLN A 321 -11.59 -6.99 -1.98
N ILE A 322 -12.33 -6.59 -3.01
CA ILE A 322 -12.27 -5.24 -3.59
C ILE A 322 -13.66 -4.58 -3.58
N TRP A 323 -13.70 -3.29 -3.26
CA TRP A 323 -14.81 -2.39 -3.49
C TRP A 323 -14.28 -1.13 -4.19
N THR A 324 -14.64 -0.92 -5.45
CA THR A 324 -14.14 0.22 -6.24
C THR A 324 -15.25 1.26 -6.38
N ASP A 325 -15.16 2.36 -5.62
CA ASP A 325 -16.11 3.47 -5.67
C ASP A 325 -15.93 4.28 -6.98
N LEU A 326 -14.70 4.63 -7.35
CA LEU A 326 -14.36 5.23 -8.64
C LEU A 326 -13.04 4.65 -9.19
N ALA A 327 -12.86 4.69 -10.51
CA ALA A 327 -11.75 4.11 -11.25
C ALA A 327 -11.72 2.56 -11.34
N GLN A 328 -10.54 1.94 -11.46
CA GLN A 328 -10.37 0.53 -11.85
C GLN A 328 -10.12 -0.41 -10.66
N SER A 329 -10.54 -1.67 -10.78
CA SER A 329 -10.30 -2.67 -9.72
C SER A 329 -8.92 -3.31 -9.78
N MET A 330 -8.47 -3.75 -10.96
CA MET A 330 -7.18 -4.42 -11.17
C MET A 330 -6.51 -3.86 -12.43
N GLU A 331 -5.65 -2.87 -12.24
CA GLU A 331 -5.07 -2.04 -13.31
C GLU A 331 -3.58 -2.34 -13.52
N ILE A 332 -3.18 -2.38 -14.79
CA ILE A 332 -1.80 -2.18 -15.22
C ILE A 332 -1.78 -1.01 -16.21
N GLY A 333 -1.42 0.19 -15.74
CA GLY A 333 -1.53 1.43 -16.52
C GLY A 333 -1.89 2.64 -15.67
N TYR A 334 -2.11 3.85 -16.21
CA TYR A 334 -1.84 4.29 -17.59
C TYR A 334 -0.32 4.49 -17.83
N GLU A 335 0.39 4.85 -16.77
CA GLU A 335 1.81 5.20 -16.79
C GLU A 335 2.69 3.95 -16.74
N THR A 336 2.95 3.39 -17.92
CA THR A 336 3.71 2.15 -18.10
C THR A 336 5.19 2.39 -18.45
N ASN A 337 5.59 3.63 -18.76
CA ASN A 337 7.00 4.02 -18.89
C ASN A 337 7.22 5.51 -18.61
N LYS A 338 6.73 6.00 -17.46
CA LYS A 338 6.88 7.42 -17.11
C LYS A 338 8.34 7.86 -16.92
N GLY A 339 9.22 6.92 -16.59
CA GLY A 339 10.66 7.14 -16.51
C GLY A 339 11.39 7.17 -17.85
N GLN A 340 10.69 6.96 -18.97
CA GLN A 340 11.24 6.92 -20.32
C GLN A 340 12.43 5.94 -20.45
N LYS A 341 12.37 4.81 -19.73
CA LYS A 341 13.39 3.78 -19.80
C LYS A 341 13.33 3.11 -21.16
N GLU A 342 14.48 2.98 -21.83
CA GLU A 342 14.58 2.22 -23.07
C GLU A 342 14.16 0.76 -22.84
N ASN A 343 13.32 0.23 -23.72
CA ASN A 343 12.81 -1.14 -23.63
C ASN A 343 12.18 -1.46 -22.25
N ALA A 344 11.34 -0.55 -21.73
CA ALA A 344 10.63 -0.76 -20.47
C ALA A 344 9.70 -1.99 -20.54
N VAL A 345 9.66 -2.76 -19.46
CA VAL A 345 8.86 -3.99 -19.38
C VAL A 345 8.02 -4.02 -18.10
N ILE A 346 6.77 -4.44 -18.24
CA ILE A 346 5.94 -4.95 -17.14
C ILE A 346 5.66 -6.42 -17.45
N SER A 347 6.08 -7.34 -16.57
CA SER A 347 5.89 -8.76 -16.87
C SER A 347 5.67 -9.68 -15.68
N ASP A 348 5.07 -10.84 -15.93
CA ASP A 348 4.85 -11.88 -14.93
C ASP A 348 4.02 -11.33 -13.74
N ILE A 349 2.85 -10.79 -14.06
CA ILE A 349 1.90 -10.19 -13.12
C ILE A 349 0.70 -11.13 -12.96
N SER A 350 0.30 -11.44 -11.73
CA SER A 350 -0.84 -12.30 -11.46
C SER A 350 -1.85 -11.68 -10.50
N PHE A 351 -3.13 -11.81 -10.85
CA PHE A 351 -4.30 -11.45 -10.06
C PHE A 351 -5.14 -12.70 -9.86
N ARG A 352 -5.17 -13.22 -8.62
CA ARG A 352 -5.70 -14.56 -8.32
C ARG A 352 -6.67 -14.54 -7.15
N ASN A 353 -7.77 -15.30 -7.27
CA ASN A 353 -8.71 -15.50 -6.17
C ASN A 353 -9.24 -14.16 -5.62
N ILE A 354 -9.75 -13.31 -6.51
CA ILE A 354 -10.20 -11.95 -6.17
C ILE A 354 -11.72 -11.90 -6.20
N THR A 355 -12.33 -11.31 -5.16
CA THR A 355 -13.76 -11.02 -5.15
C THR A 355 -13.98 -9.51 -5.16
N VAL A 356 -14.54 -8.99 -6.25
CA VAL A 356 -14.97 -7.61 -6.38
C VAL A 356 -16.41 -7.52 -5.89
N LEU A 357 -16.60 -7.02 -4.66
CA LEU A 357 -17.90 -6.87 -4.01
C LEU A 357 -18.78 -5.89 -4.79
N TYR A 358 -18.20 -4.75 -5.15
CA TYR A 358 -18.83 -3.72 -5.97
C TYR A 358 -17.76 -3.07 -6.85
N ASN A 359 -18.08 -2.86 -8.11
CA ASN A 359 -17.37 -1.89 -8.95
C ASN A 359 -18.41 -1.01 -9.64
N PHE A 360 -18.34 0.30 -9.41
CA PHE A 360 -19.34 1.25 -9.87
C PHE A 360 -18.94 2.03 -11.12
N HIS A 361 -17.66 2.11 -11.48
CA HIS A 361 -17.20 3.19 -12.35
C HIS A 361 -16.48 2.66 -13.60
N LYS A 362 -15.18 2.38 -13.51
CA LYS A 362 -14.32 2.01 -14.63
C LYS A 362 -14.01 0.50 -14.64
N PRO A 363 -13.19 -0.02 -15.58
CA PRO A 363 -13.07 -1.46 -15.77
C PRO A 363 -12.66 -2.26 -14.53
N VAL A 364 -13.11 -3.52 -14.48
CA VAL A 364 -12.73 -4.44 -13.40
C VAL A 364 -11.33 -5.00 -13.66
N ILE A 365 -11.09 -5.48 -14.87
CA ILE A 365 -9.82 -6.07 -15.32
C ILE A 365 -9.28 -5.17 -16.42
N SER A 366 -8.13 -4.53 -16.21
CA SER A 366 -7.58 -3.60 -17.19
C SER A 366 -6.07 -3.67 -17.36
N ILE A 367 -5.65 -3.44 -18.60
CA ILE A 367 -4.30 -3.09 -18.99
C ILE A 367 -4.40 -1.87 -19.91
N HIS A 368 -4.09 -0.69 -19.40
CA HIS A 368 -4.04 0.55 -20.18
C HIS A 368 -2.59 0.94 -20.45
N ASN A 369 -1.97 0.30 -21.44
CA ASN A 369 -0.61 0.61 -21.84
C ASN A 369 -0.57 1.90 -22.66
N SER A 370 -0.31 3.02 -21.98
CA SER A 370 -0.39 4.35 -22.59
C SER A 370 0.95 4.97 -22.94
N ASP A 371 2.04 4.26 -22.61
CA ASP A 371 3.40 4.58 -23.01
C ASP A 371 3.93 3.48 -23.97
N ASP A 372 5.25 3.32 -24.03
CA ASP A 372 6.01 2.48 -24.96
C ASP A 372 6.55 1.19 -24.30
N ALA A 373 5.99 0.78 -23.17
CA ALA A 373 6.40 -0.45 -22.50
C ALA A 373 5.93 -1.72 -23.22
N LEU A 374 6.69 -2.80 -23.08
CA LEU A 374 6.21 -4.16 -23.35
C LEU A 374 5.53 -4.70 -22.09
N VAL A 375 4.20 -4.83 -22.10
CA VAL A 375 3.42 -5.51 -21.06
C VAL A 375 3.22 -6.96 -21.48
N LYS A 376 3.71 -7.94 -20.71
CA LYS A 376 3.59 -9.36 -21.08
C LYS A 376 3.44 -10.36 -19.95
N ASN A 377 2.87 -11.52 -20.22
CA ASN A 377 2.68 -12.60 -19.24
C ASN A 377 1.85 -12.12 -18.04
N VAL A 378 0.60 -11.77 -18.31
CA VAL A 378 -0.34 -11.28 -17.30
C VAL A 378 -1.46 -12.30 -17.13
N TYR A 379 -1.78 -12.62 -15.87
CA TYR A 379 -2.72 -13.69 -15.51
C TYR A 379 -3.81 -13.16 -14.59
N TYR A 380 -5.06 -13.32 -15.00
CA TYR A 380 -6.26 -13.03 -14.21
C TYR A 380 -7.02 -14.34 -13.99
N GLU A 381 -7.02 -14.86 -12.77
CA GLU A 381 -7.52 -16.20 -12.47
C GLU A 381 -8.47 -16.22 -11.26
N ASN A 382 -9.59 -16.92 -11.39
CA ASN A 382 -10.57 -17.13 -10.31
C ASN A 382 -11.11 -15.80 -9.75
N ILE A 383 -11.75 -15.00 -10.61
CA ILE A 383 -12.27 -13.69 -10.25
C ILE A 383 -13.80 -13.75 -10.18
N VAL A 384 -14.36 -13.23 -9.09
CA VAL A 384 -15.81 -13.07 -8.92
C VAL A 384 -16.14 -11.59 -8.81
N VAL A 385 -17.02 -11.11 -9.67
CA VAL A 385 -17.62 -9.78 -9.57
C VAL A 385 -19.04 -9.94 -9.07
N GLU A 386 -19.29 -9.58 -7.82
CA GLU A 386 -20.61 -9.73 -7.21
C GLU A 386 -21.61 -8.73 -7.77
N ASN A 387 -21.21 -7.46 -7.88
CA ASN A 387 -22.04 -6.38 -8.39
C ASN A 387 -21.26 -5.57 -9.43
N ALA A 388 -21.47 -5.89 -10.71
CA ALA A 388 -20.92 -5.16 -11.84
C ALA A 388 -21.79 -3.95 -12.16
N LEU A 389 -21.44 -2.78 -11.63
CA LEU A 389 -22.18 -1.54 -11.78
C LEU A 389 -21.40 -0.47 -12.55
N MET A 390 -20.32 -0.86 -13.24
CA MET A 390 -19.48 0.02 -14.05
C MET A 390 -20.31 0.89 -15.01
N GLY A 391 -19.84 2.11 -15.24
CA GLY A 391 -20.51 3.15 -16.05
C GLY A 391 -21.25 4.22 -15.26
N GLN A 392 -21.22 4.21 -13.91
CA GLN A 392 -21.82 5.30 -13.12
C GLN A 392 -20.96 6.57 -13.15
N GLY A 393 -21.53 7.68 -12.68
CA GLY A 393 -20.79 8.90 -12.49
C GLY A 393 -20.36 9.56 -13.79
N ASP A 394 -19.07 9.82 -13.93
CA ASP A 394 -18.41 10.37 -15.12
C ASP A 394 -17.59 9.33 -15.91
N ALA A 395 -17.85 8.03 -15.73
CA ALA A 395 -17.11 6.95 -16.40
C ALA A 395 -17.20 7.00 -17.94
N GLY A 396 -18.28 7.59 -18.48
CA GLY A 396 -18.52 7.65 -19.92
C GLY A 396 -18.60 6.24 -20.54
N GLU A 397 -17.85 6.02 -21.62
CA GLU A 397 -17.77 4.71 -22.27
C GLU A 397 -16.84 3.71 -21.56
N ASN A 398 -16.18 4.07 -20.46
CA ASN A 398 -15.21 3.20 -19.78
C ASN A 398 -15.88 2.19 -18.84
N ASN A 399 -16.94 1.50 -19.27
CA ASN A 399 -17.77 0.62 -18.44
C ASN A 399 -17.47 -0.87 -18.63
N GLN A 400 -16.25 -1.22 -19.05
CA GLN A 400 -15.90 -2.59 -19.44
C GLN A 400 -15.76 -3.55 -18.25
N LEU A 401 -15.94 -4.84 -18.49
CA LEU A 401 -15.46 -5.88 -17.58
C LEU A 401 -13.96 -6.10 -17.76
N ILE A 402 -13.55 -6.34 -19.01
CA ILE A 402 -12.16 -6.55 -19.43
C ILE A 402 -11.80 -5.45 -20.44
N ASP A 403 -10.71 -4.75 -20.21
CA ASP A 403 -10.20 -3.72 -21.12
C ASP A 403 -8.68 -3.78 -21.29
N PHE A 404 -8.24 -4.35 -22.41
CA PHE A 404 -6.83 -4.40 -22.78
C PHE A 404 -6.58 -3.45 -23.94
N ALA A 405 -5.88 -2.35 -23.67
CA ALA A 405 -5.72 -1.29 -24.65
C ALA A 405 -4.29 -0.76 -24.70
N VAL A 406 -3.74 -0.70 -25.92
CA VAL A 406 -2.62 0.19 -26.25
C VAL A 406 -3.23 1.48 -26.79
N LEU A 407 -3.02 2.59 -26.10
CA LEU A 407 -3.69 3.85 -26.43
C LEU A 407 -2.83 5.08 -26.13
N ALA A 408 -3.21 6.24 -26.65
CA ALA A 408 -2.69 7.52 -26.17
C ALA A 408 -3.66 8.08 -25.12
N SER A 409 -3.15 8.71 -24.07
CA SER A 409 -3.97 9.36 -23.05
C SER A 409 -3.31 10.65 -22.54
N GLN A 410 -4.03 11.40 -21.70
CA GLN A 410 -3.46 12.55 -20.98
C GLN A 410 -2.36 12.16 -19.97
N TRP A 411 -2.23 10.88 -19.64
CA TRP A 411 -1.23 10.34 -18.72
C TRP A 411 0.01 9.78 -19.44
N SER A 412 -0.03 9.73 -20.78
CA SER A 412 1.11 9.31 -21.58
C SER A 412 2.30 10.23 -21.35
N SER A 413 3.44 9.64 -21.03
CA SER A 413 4.73 10.28 -20.81
C SER A 413 5.70 10.07 -21.98
N THR A 414 5.43 9.10 -22.86
CA THR A 414 6.18 8.88 -24.10
C THR A 414 5.34 9.17 -25.35
N LYS A 415 6.02 9.47 -26.47
CA LYS A 415 5.36 9.69 -27.77
C LYS A 415 5.07 8.39 -28.51
N GLU A 416 5.93 7.40 -28.34
CA GLU A 416 5.80 6.06 -28.93
C GLU A 416 4.85 5.18 -28.13
N ARG A 417 4.41 4.06 -28.71
CA ARG A 417 3.45 3.15 -28.06
C ARG A 417 4.02 1.76 -27.84
N GLY A 418 3.46 1.12 -26.82
CA GLY A 418 3.93 -0.14 -26.31
C GLY A 418 3.21 -1.30 -26.97
N ASN A 419 3.34 -2.45 -26.33
CA ASN A 419 2.75 -3.69 -26.78
C ASN A 419 2.17 -4.45 -25.60
N ILE A 420 1.05 -5.15 -25.81
CA ILE A 420 0.49 -6.09 -24.84
C ILE A 420 0.59 -7.50 -25.42
N ARG A 421 1.18 -8.44 -24.68
CA ARG A 421 1.43 -9.82 -25.15
C ARG A 421 1.11 -10.86 -24.09
N ASN A 422 0.61 -12.02 -24.48
CA ASN A 422 0.47 -13.19 -23.60
C ASN A 422 -0.35 -12.87 -22.33
N VAL A 423 -1.64 -12.60 -22.52
CA VAL A 423 -2.58 -12.33 -21.42
C VAL A 423 -3.55 -13.49 -21.30
N SER A 424 -3.72 -14.01 -20.08
CA SER A 424 -4.68 -15.07 -19.77
C SER A 424 -5.73 -14.58 -18.79
N VAL A 425 -7.00 -14.84 -19.11
CA VAL A 425 -8.15 -14.60 -18.25
C VAL A 425 -8.88 -15.93 -18.07
N GLU A 426 -8.86 -16.50 -16.87
CA GLU A 426 -9.45 -17.81 -16.59
C GLU A 426 -10.38 -17.77 -15.37
N ASN A 427 -11.56 -18.40 -15.51
CA ASN A 427 -12.56 -18.55 -14.44
C ASN A 427 -13.02 -17.20 -13.86
N VAL A 428 -13.62 -16.37 -14.72
CA VAL A 428 -14.21 -15.08 -14.32
C VAL A 428 -15.72 -15.17 -14.31
N ARG A 429 -16.36 -14.75 -13.21
CA ARG A 429 -17.81 -14.80 -13.05
C ARG A 429 -18.39 -13.47 -12.56
N VAL A 430 -19.37 -12.95 -13.29
CA VAL A 430 -20.20 -11.81 -12.86
C VAL A 430 -21.54 -12.32 -12.35
N LEU A 431 -21.89 -12.02 -11.10
CA LEU A 431 -23.10 -12.54 -10.44
C LEU A 431 -24.32 -11.64 -10.64
N ARG A 432 -24.16 -10.33 -10.45
CA ARG A 432 -25.25 -9.35 -10.48
C ARG A 432 -24.81 -8.04 -11.11
N GLY A 433 -25.77 -7.17 -11.40
CA GLY A 433 -25.56 -5.85 -11.98
C GLY A 433 -25.83 -5.83 -13.48
N ASN A 434 -25.09 -5.00 -14.20
CA ASN A 434 -25.21 -4.83 -15.64
C ASN A 434 -24.56 -6.00 -16.39
N PHE A 435 -24.91 -6.17 -17.66
CA PHE A 435 -24.12 -6.99 -18.58
C PHE A 435 -23.04 -6.08 -19.23
N PRO A 436 -21.81 -6.05 -18.70
CA PRO A 436 -20.78 -5.13 -19.16
C PRO A 436 -20.23 -5.52 -20.55
N PRO A 437 -19.85 -4.55 -21.40
CA PRO A 437 -19.04 -4.83 -22.57
C PRO A 437 -17.61 -5.20 -22.17
N SER A 438 -16.81 -5.63 -23.14
CA SER A 438 -15.34 -5.77 -22.98
C SER A 438 -14.63 -5.17 -24.18
N ARG A 439 -13.32 -4.96 -24.09
CA ARG A 439 -12.52 -4.35 -25.17
C ARG A 439 -11.11 -4.92 -25.21
N ILE A 440 -10.62 -5.18 -26.41
CA ILE A 440 -9.22 -5.49 -26.70
C ILE A 440 -8.83 -4.67 -27.92
N ILE A 441 -7.92 -3.71 -27.79
CA ILE A 441 -7.53 -2.82 -28.90
C ILE A 441 -6.02 -2.60 -28.92
N GLY A 442 -5.41 -2.80 -30.10
CA GLY A 442 -4.08 -2.27 -30.40
C GLY A 442 -4.18 -0.82 -30.89
N TYR A 443 -3.03 -0.15 -31.04
CA TYR A 443 -2.96 1.23 -31.49
C TYR A 443 -2.76 1.34 -33.01
N ASP A 444 -1.82 0.57 -33.55
CA ASP A 444 -1.54 0.47 -35.00
C ASP A 444 -0.89 -0.89 -35.35
N GLU A 445 -0.41 -1.06 -36.58
CA GLU A 445 0.18 -2.32 -37.07
C GLU A 445 1.44 -2.78 -36.31
N ARG A 446 2.15 -1.87 -35.62
CA ARG A 446 3.37 -2.12 -34.85
C ARG A 446 3.12 -2.21 -33.34
N HIS A 447 2.05 -1.57 -32.87
CA HIS A 447 1.71 -1.41 -31.45
C HIS A 447 0.43 -2.20 -31.14
N THR A 448 0.57 -3.52 -31.06
CA THR A 448 -0.54 -4.47 -31.10
C THR A 448 -0.89 -5.04 -29.72
N VAL A 449 -2.01 -5.75 -29.65
CA VAL A 449 -2.33 -6.69 -28.56
C VAL A 449 -2.32 -8.11 -29.13
N GLU A 450 -1.49 -9.01 -28.60
CA GLU A 450 -1.36 -10.35 -29.18
C GLU A 450 -1.38 -11.46 -28.11
N ASN A 451 -1.86 -12.64 -28.51
CA ASN A 451 -1.89 -13.85 -27.67
C ASN A 451 -2.73 -13.66 -26.40
N VAL A 452 -4.01 -13.30 -26.56
CA VAL A 452 -4.97 -13.21 -25.46
C VAL A 452 -5.83 -14.47 -25.41
N SER A 453 -5.87 -15.15 -24.26
CA SER A 453 -6.75 -16.30 -24.04
C SER A 453 -7.76 -15.99 -22.95
N ILE A 454 -9.04 -16.22 -23.26
CA ILE A 454 -10.15 -16.07 -22.31
C ILE A 454 -10.82 -17.43 -22.15
N LYS A 455 -10.84 -17.95 -20.93
CA LYS A 455 -11.39 -19.28 -20.63
C LYS A 455 -12.38 -19.22 -19.48
N ASN A 456 -13.54 -19.85 -19.66
CA ASN A 456 -14.57 -19.97 -18.64
C ASN A 456 -15.04 -18.61 -18.09
N LEU A 457 -15.42 -17.70 -19.00
CA LEU A 457 -16.07 -16.44 -18.65
C LEU A 457 -17.58 -16.64 -18.55
N GLU A 458 -18.17 -16.30 -17.40
CA GLU A 458 -19.62 -16.30 -17.18
C GLU A 458 -20.09 -14.91 -16.74
N ILE A 459 -21.10 -14.38 -17.43
CA ILE A 459 -21.67 -13.08 -17.12
C ILE A 459 -23.16 -13.26 -16.86
N LEU A 460 -23.59 -13.01 -15.62
CA LEU A 460 -24.99 -13.11 -15.19
C LEU A 460 -25.61 -14.48 -15.54
N GLY A 461 -24.86 -15.56 -15.28
CA GLY A 461 -25.25 -16.95 -15.60
C GLY A 461 -25.08 -17.35 -17.08
N LYS A 462 -24.78 -16.41 -17.98
CA LYS A 462 -24.49 -16.72 -19.39
C LYS A 462 -23.03 -17.14 -19.54
N LYS A 463 -22.82 -18.39 -19.97
CA LYS A 463 -21.51 -18.94 -20.37
C LYS A 463 -21.08 -18.31 -21.69
N ILE A 464 -20.04 -17.50 -21.68
CA ILE A 464 -19.56 -16.77 -22.86
C ILE A 464 -18.64 -17.67 -23.67
N LYS A 465 -19.05 -17.98 -24.91
CA LYS A 465 -18.33 -18.88 -25.83
C LYS A 465 -17.73 -18.17 -27.04
N SER A 466 -18.12 -16.92 -27.29
CA SER A 466 -17.60 -16.10 -28.37
C SER A 466 -17.38 -14.65 -27.92
N PHE A 467 -16.52 -13.92 -28.63
CA PHE A 467 -16.27 -12.51 -28.36
C PHE A 467 -17.51 -11.64 -28.55
N GLU A 468 -18.38 -11.99 -29.50
CA GLU A 468 -19.66 -11.32 -29.71
C GLU A 468 -20.60 -11.49 -28.50
N GLU A 469 -20.71 -12.73 -27.98
CA GLU A 469 -21.54 -13.00 -26.79
C GLU A 469 -21.10 -12.21 -25.56
N GLY A 470 -19.79 -11.98 -25.41
CA GLY A 470 -19.17 -11.16 -24.36
C GLY A 470 -19.11 -9.67 -24.69
N ARG A 471 -19.67 -9.24 -25.84
CA ARG A 471 -19.71 -7.86 -26.31
C ARG A 471 -18.32 -7.21 -26.36
N PHE A 472 -17.33 -7.97 -26.83
CA PHE A 472 -15.97 -7.48 -27.02
C PHE A 472 -15.89 -6.54 -28.22
N LYS A 473 -15.39 -5.33 -28.01
CA LYS A 473 -14.91 -4.45 -29.09
C LYS A 473 -13.46 -4.81 -29.40
N ILE A 474 -13.21 -5.26 -30.63
CA ILE A 474 -11.88 -5.69 -31.10
C ILE A 474 -11.55 -4.94 -32.40
N ASN A 475 -10.34 -4.40 -32.52
CA ASN A 475 -9.89 -3.69 -33.73
C ASN A 475 -8.87 -4.52 -34.53
N PRO A 476 -8.48 -4.08 -35.76
CA PRO A 476 -7.58 -4.85 -36.63
C PRO A 476 -6.16 -5.09 -36.09
N PHE A 477 -5.76 -4.39 -35.03
CA PHE A 477 -4.41 -4.46 -34.45
C PHE A 477 -4.30 -5.50 -33.32
N VAL A 478 -5.25 -6.41 -33.27
CA VAL A 478 -5.31 -7.51 -32.30
C VAL A 478 -5.07 -8.84 -33.02
N LYS A 479 -4.17 -9.67 -32.49
CA LYS A 479 -3.78 -10.94 -33.14
C LYS A 479 -3.84 -12.12 -32.16
N ASN A 480 -4.10 -13.31 -32.69
CA ASN A 480 -4.04 -14.57 -31.95
C ASN A 480 -4.85 -14.58 -30.65
N ILE A 481 -6.12 -14.21 -30.74
CA ILE A 481 -7.02 -14.24 -29.58
C ILE A 481 -7.93 -15.46 -29.62
N ASN A 482 -8.22 -16.04 -28.46
CA ASN A 482 -9.15 -17.15 -28.33
C ASN A 482 -10.06 -16.94 -27.11
N ILE A 483 -11.29 -17.41 -27.26
CA ILE A 483 -12.25 -17.52 -26.17
C ILE A 483 -12.85 -18.92 -26.17
N SER A 484 -12.95 -19.53 -24.99
CA SER A 484 -13.52 -20.86 -24.84
C SER A 484 -14.23 -21.03 -23.51
N PHE A 485 -15.15 -21.99 -23.47
CA PHE A 485 -15.84 -22.39 -22.25
C PHE A 485 -15.87 -23.91 -22.19
N THR A 486 -15.06 -24.52 -21.33
CA THR A 486 -14.77 -25.96 -21.39
C THR A 486 -15.17 -26.75 -20.15
N GLY A 487 -15.62 -26.12 -19.06
CA GLY A 487 -15.95 -26.86 -17.83
C GLY A 487 -16.66 -26.05 -16.74
N GLU A 488 -16.82 -26.65 -15.56
CA GLU A 488 -17.37 -25.98 -14.38
C GLU A 488 -16.45 -24.85 -13.91
N ILE A 489 -17.02 -23.66 -13.67
CA ILE A 489 -16.29 -22.53 -13.10
C ILE A 489 -15.99 -22.85 -11.63
N GLN A 490 -14.76 -23.24 -11.35
CA GLN A 490 -14.22 -23.28 -10.00
C GLN A 490 -13.68 -21.90 -9.67
N THR A 491 -14.48 -21.09 -9.01
CA THR A 491 -13.96 -19.89 -8.31
C THR A 491 -13.67 -20.31 -6.88
N SER A 492 -12.62 -19.75 -6.27
CA SER A 492 -12.28 -20.02 -4.88
C SER A 492 -13.43 -19.56 -3.97
N VAL A 493 -14.29 -20.50 -3.59
CA VAL A 493 -15.39 -20.31 -2.64
C VAL A 493 -14.94 -20.90 -1.33
N ARG A 494 -14.72 -20.07 -0.30
CA ARG A 494 -14.76 -20.60 1.08
C ARG A 494 -16.22 -20.99 1.35
N LYS A 495 -16.48 -22.27 1.62
CA LYS A 495 -17.82 -22.77 1.92
C LYS A 495 -18.07 -22.69 3.43
N TYR A 496 -19.14 -22.02 3.81
CA TYR A 496 -19.74 -22.08 5.15
C TYR A 496 -20.68 -23.29 5.25
N ASP A 497 -20.72 -23.95 6.42
CA ASP A 497 -21.69 -25.03 6.69
C ASP A 497 -22.93 -24.50 7.44
N PRO A 498 -24.10 -24.40 6.77
CA PRO A 498 -25.32 -23.88 7.38
C PRO A 498 -26.03 -24.87 8.31
N ASN A 499 -25.62 -26.14 8.42
CA ASN A 499 -26.38 -27.16 9.13
C ASN A 499 -26.21 -27.17 10.66
N ILE A 500 -25.31 -26.35 11.20
CA ILE A 500 -25.05 -26.32 12.64
C ILE A 500 -25.79 -25.12 13.25
N LEU A 501 -27.08 -25.32 13.51
CA LEU A 501 -27.99 -24.30 14.05
C LEU A 501 -28.66 -24.71 15.38
N LYS A 502 -28.12 -25.67 16.13
CA LYS A 502 -28.71 -26.08 17.42
C LYS A 502 -27.68 -26.08 18.56
N SER A 503 -28.02 -25.30 19.59
CA SER A 503 -27.31 -25.00 20.86
C SER A 503 -25.88 -24.51 20.72
N LEU A 504 -25.71 -23.19 20.58
CA LEU A 504 -24.40 -22.54 20.65
C LEU A 504 -24.19 -21.97 22.06
N SER A 505 -23.05 -22.29 22.67
CA SER A 505 -22.58 -21.62 23.89
C SER A 505 -22.13 -20.20 23.55
N ASN A 506 -22.40 -19.26 24.45
CA ASN A 506 -21.76 -17.94 24.38
C ASN A 506 -20.24 -18.11 24.54
N VAL A 507 -19.47 -17.18 23.98
CA VAL A 507 -18.03 -17.09 24.23
C VAL A 507 -17.84 -16.91 25.73
N LYS A 508 -17.09 -17.80 26.37
CA LYS A 508 -16.84 -17.67 27.79
C LYS A 508 -15.96 -16.45 28.08
N PRO A 509 -16.21 -15.70 29.18
CA PRO A 509 -15.45 -14.50 29.51
C PRO A 509 -13.92 -14.69 29.54
N GLU A 510 -13.43 -15.84 29.97
CA GLU A 510 -11.99 -16.17 30.01
C GLU A 510 -11.33 -16.30 28.62
N TYR A 511 -12.12 -16.45 27.56
CA TYR A 511 -11.64 -16.47 26.18
C TYR A 511 -11.72 -15.11 25.49
N VAL A 512 -12.13 -14.07 26.22
CA VAL A 512 -12.19 -12.70 25.73
C VAL A 512 -11.08 -11.86 26.34
N ARG A 513 -10.22 -11.32 25.48
CA ARG A 513 -9.21 -10.33 25.84
C ARG A 513 -9.68 -8.95 25.36
N LEU A 514 -9.78 -8.01 26.28
CA LEU A 514 -10.00 -6.59 25.96
C LEU A 514 -8.67 -5.84 25.98
N VAL A 515 -8.28 -5.24 24.86
CA VAL A 515 -7.16 -4.30 24.78
C VAL A 515 -7.69 -2.90 25.04
N LYS A 516 -7.30 -2.33 26.18
CA LYS A 516 -7.78 -1.03 26.63
C LYS A 516 -6.96 0.13 26.03
N THR A 517 -7.62 1.26 25.84
CA THR A 517 -6.98 2.51 25.44
C THR A 517 -6.73 3.42 26.65
N PRO A 518 -5.67 4.25 26.62
CA PRO A 518 -5.43 5.23 27.66
C PRO A 518 -6.52 6.31 27.65
N GLU A 519 -6.67 7.00 28.79
CA GLU A 519 -7.49 8.20 28.84
C GLU A 519 -6.80 9.33 28.06
N GLN A 520 -7.50 9.87 27.05
CA GLN A 520 -7.03 10.97 26.21
C GLN A 520 -8.22 11.88 25.88
N THR A 521 -8.01 13.19 25.94
CA THR A 521 -9.02 14.19 25.54
C THR A 521 -8.76 14.75 24.14
N GLU A 522 -7.56 14.52 23.60
CA GLU A 522 -7.10 14.95 22.28
C GLU A 522 -6.00 13.99 21.78
N PRO A 523 -5.72 13.95 20.46
CA PRO A 523 -4.57 13.22 19.93
C PRO A 523 -3.26 13.68 20.58
N GLN A 524 -2.37 12.73 20.91
CA GLN A 524 -1.09 13.04 21.54
C GLN A 524 0.10 12.62 20.69
N VAL A 525 1.29 13.15 20.99
CA VAL A 525 2.54 12.59 20.44
C VAL A 525 2.98 11.45 21.37
N PRO A 526 3.32 10.25 20.87
CA PRO A 526 3.80 9.17 21.74
C PRO A 526 5.09 9.58 22.47
N GLU A 527 5.31 9.06 23.68
CA GLU A 527 6.42 9.49 24.54
C GLU A 527 7.80 9.34 23.87
N ASN A 528 7.98 8.24 23.14
CA ASN A 528 9.17 7.97 22.34
C ASN A 528 9.34 8.90 21.13
N PHE A 529 8.48 9.89 20.93
CA PHE A 529 8.58 10.94 19.91
C PHE A 529 8.51 12.37 20.48
N LYS A 530 8.26 12.57 21.78
CA LYS A 530 8.12 13.91 22.39
C LYS A 530 9.43 14.71 22.45
N ASN A 531 10.58 14.05 22.55
CA ASN A 531 11.89 14.70 22.67
C ASN A 531 12.64 14.84 21.33
N PHE A 532 11.92 14.86 20.20
CA PHE A 532 12.48 14.71 18.85
C PHE A 532 12.68 16.07 18.13
N GLN A 533 13.15 17.12 18.79
CA GLN A 533 13.50 18.36 18.08
C GLN A 533 14.91 18.23 17.47
N PRO A 534 15.12 18.50 16.16
CA PRO A 534 16.46 18.49 15.58
C PRO A 534 17.35 19.50 16.30
N ILE A 535 18.50 19.06 16.78
CA ILE A 535 19.55 19.98 17.24
C ILE A 535 20.15 20.59 15.98
N VAL A 536 19.81 21.85 15.71
CA VAL A 536 20.43 22.63 14.62
C VAL A 536 21.83 23.05 15.09
N PRO A 537 22.91 22.60 14.43
CA PRO A 537 24.24 23.09 14.78
C PRO A 537 24.31 24.60 14.55
N GLU A 538 24.88 25.34 15.51
CA GLU A 538 25.11 26.78 15.34
C GLU A 538 25.84 27.04 14.02
N LYS A 539 25.44 28.11 13.31
CA LYS A 539 26.13 28.51 12.09
C LYS A 539 27.59 28.82 12.41
N PRO A 540 28.59 28.28 11.67
CA PRO A 540 29.98 28.63 11.89
C PRO A 540 30.18 30.14 11.71
N SER A 541 31.13 30.71 12.46
CA SER A 541 31.51 32.12 12.33
C SER A 541 32.04 32.43 10.93
N GLY A 542 32.02 33.72 10.56
CA GLY A 542 32.55 34.18 9.28
C GLY A 542 31.55 34.11 8.12
N VAL A 543 32.08 34.09 6.90
CA VAL A 543 31.34 34.14 5.64
C VAL A 543 31.44 32.78 4.93
N ASN A 544 30.30 32.26 4.44
CA ASN A 544 30.31 31.12 3.52
C ASN A 544 30.82 31.59 2.14
N VAL A 545 32.09 31.28 1.84
CA VAL A 545 32.78 31.68 0.61
C VAL A 545 32.48 30.75 -0.58
N ALA A 546 31.83 29.60 -0.37
CA ALA A 546 31.47 28.65 -1.42
C ALA A 546 30.10 28.94 -2.09
N LEU A 547 29.26 29.79 -1.49
CA LEU A 547 27.89 30.05 -1.96
C LEU A 547 27.88 30.56 -3.42
N LYS A 548 27.22 29.81 -4.31
CA LYS A 548 27.06 30.07 -5.75
C LYS A 548 28.37 30.20 -6.53
N LYS A 549 29.48 29.72 -5.97
CA LYS A 549 30.76 29.65 -6.66
C LYS A 549 30.76 28.56 -7.74
N PRO A 550 31.62 28.67 -8.77
CA PRO A 550 31.76 27.63 -9.77
C PRO A 550 32.01 26.27 -9.13
N ILE A 551 31.21 25.27 -9.52
CA ILE A 551 31.26 23.92 -8.97
C ILE A 551 31.16 22.91 -10.11
N THR A 552 31.94 21.84 -10.01
CA THR A 552 31.99 20.76 -11.00
C THR A 552 31.88 19.41 -10.30
N ALA A 553 31.32 18.41 -10.98
CA ALA A 553 31.32 17.04 -10.49
C ALA A 553 31.68 16.06 -11.61
N ASN A 554 32.25 14.90 -11.25
CA ASN A 554 32.58 13.84 -12.21
C ASN A 554 31.35 13.03 -12.68
N GLY A 555 30.15 13.39 -12.22
CA GLY A 555 28.88 12.82 -12.63
C GLY A 555 27.76 13.24 -11.69
N PHE A 556 26.53 12.95 -12.10
CA PHE A 556 25.35 13.12 -11.28
C PHE A 556 24.32 12.03 -11.59
N GLN A 557 23.37 11.84 -10.68
CA GLN A 557 22.19 11.00 -10.86
C GLN A 557 20.99 11.86 -11.28
N ASP A 558 20.32 11.46 -12.37
CA ASP A 558 19.07 12.06 -12.84
C ASP A 558 19.14 13.60 -13.00
N VAL A 559 18.29 14.35 -12.28
CA VAL A 559 18.28 15.83 -12.32
C VAL A 559 19.16 16.48 -11.26
N TYR A 560 19.78 15.73 -10.35
CA TYR A 560 20.48 16.21 -9.14
C TYR A 560 21.92 16.67 -9.43
N ARG A 561 22.03 17.76 -10.19
CA ARG A 561 23.29 18.31 -10.73
C ARG A 561 24.13 19.05 -9.69
N GLU A 562 25.43 19.16 -9.97
CA GLU A 562 26.47 19.74 -9.11
C GLU A 562 26.16 21.15 -8.62
N ARG A 563 25.50 21.97 -9.45
CA ARG A 563 25.08 23.33 -9.09
C ARG A 563 24.16 23.41 -7.87
N TYR A 564 23.51 22.32 -7.47
CA TYR A 564 22.63 22.27 -6.31
C TYR A 564 23.38 22.04 -5.01
N ALA A 565 24.68 21.72 -5.05
CA ALA A 565 25.47 21.51 -3.85
C ALA A 565 25.86 22.82 -3.15
N ASN A 566 25.69 24.00 -3.76
CA ASN A 566 26.07 25.29 -3.16
C ASN A 566 25.15 26.45 -3.59
N ASP A 567 23.88 26.17 -3.88
CA ASP A 567 22.93 27.18 -4.38
C ASP A 567 22.25 28.00 -3.27
N GLY A 568 22.52 27.67 -2.01
CA GLY A 568 21.91 28.28 -0.83
C GLY A 568 20.56 27.69 -0.47
N LYS A 569 20.21 26.51 -0.99
CA LYS A 569 18.94 25.83 -0.76
C LYS A 569 19.20 24.38 -0.36
N ILE A 570 19.31 24.14 0.94
CA ILE A 570 19.53 22.80 1.54
C ILE A 570 18.53 21.69 1.12
N LYS A 571 17.37 22.06 0.54
CA LYS A 571 16.36 21.11 0.04
C LYS A 571 16.54 20.72 -1.44
N SER A 572 17.29 21.50 -2.23
CA SER A 572 17.91 20.99 -3.46
C SER A 572 19.17 20.22 -3.08
N TYR A 573 19.62 19.33 -3.97
CA TYR A 573 20.83 18.56 -3.71
C TYR A 573 21.48 18.10 -5.00
N TRP A 574 22.78 17.88 -4.90
CA TRP A 574 23.54 17.05 -5.83
C TRP A 574 23.55 15.61 -5.33
N GLU A 575 23.41 14.66 -6.26
CA GLU A 575 23.71 13.24 -6.02
C GLU A 575 24.67 12.77 -7.10
N GLY A 576 25.78 12.16 -6.68
CA GLY A 576 26.76 11.57 -7.58
C GLY A 576 26.19 10.41 -8.38
N LYS A 577 26.85 10.07 -9.49
CA LYS A 577 26.41 8.98 -10.38
C LYS A 577 26.24 7.68 -9.58
N ALA A 578 25.04 7.09 -9.67
CA ALA A 578 24.66 5.89 -8.92
C ALA A 578 25.67 4.75 -9.11
N ASN A 579 26.08 4.13 -7.99
CA ASN A 579 26.97 2.96 -7.94
C ASN A 579 28.32 3.16 -8.68
N SER A 580 28.77 4.41 -8.82
CA SER A 580 29.95 4.78 -9.60
C SER A 580 30.96 5.56 -8.74
N TYR A 581 31.29 5.04 -7.56
CA TYR A 581 32.29 5.63 -6.69
C TYR A 581 33.72 5.51 -7.27
N PRO A 582 34.61 6.50 -7.04
CA PRO A 582 34.35 7.69 -6.23
C PRO A 582 33.51 8.74 -6.98
N ASN A 583 32.59 9.37 -6.25
CA ASN A 583 31.91 10.57 -6.74
C ASN A 583 32.66 11.80 -6.24
N ILE A 584 32.98 12.72 -7.13
CA ILE A 584 33.85 13.86 -6.85
C ILE A 584 33.09 15.14 -7.13
N VAL A 585 33.08 16.07 -6.17
CA VAL A 585 32.60 17.45 -6.33
C VAL A 585 33.76 18.39 -6.03
N THR A 586 34.01 19.35 -6.91
CA THR A 586 35.06 20.37 -6.74
C THR A 586 34.45 21.75 -6.87
N VAL A 587 34.63 22.59 -5.85
CA VAL A 587 34.28 24.03 -5.89
C VAL A 587 35.54 24.85 -6.12
N ASP A 588 35.49 25.80 -7.07
CA ASP A 588 36.49 26.85 -7.24
C ASP A 588 35.99 28.11 -6.53
N LEU A 589 36.68 28.55 -5.47
CA LEU A 589 36.34 29.76 -4.72
C LEU A 589 36.67 31.06 -5.50
N GLU A 590 37.29 30.93 -6.69
CA GLU A 590 37.75 31.96 -7.63
C GLU A 590 38.98 32.75 -7.16
N LYS A 591 39.22 32.79 -5.85
CA LYS A 591 40.44 33.31 -5.22
C LYS A 591 40.83 32.45 -4.03
N VAL A 592 42.05 32.65 -3.52
CA VAL A 592 42.51 32.00 -2.29
C VAL A 592 41.80 32.63 -1.10
N TYR A 593 41.29 31.80 -0.21
CA TYR A 593 40.72 32.17 1.09
C TYR A 593 41.40 31.38 2.20
N LYS A 594 41.57 31.99 3.36
CA LYS A 594 41.96 31.27 4.58
C LYS A 594 40.72 30.74 5.30
N ILE A 595 40.45 29.44 5.17
CA ILE A 595 39.22 28.80 5.67
C ILE A 595 39.47 28.09 7.00
N HIS A 596 38.45 27.98 7.85
CA HIS A 596 38.55 27.29 9.15
C HIS A 596 37.53 26.17 9.35
N THR A 597 36.39 26.20 8.66
CA THR A 597 35.33 25.19 8.78
C THR A 597 34.74 24.85 7.41
N ILE A 598 34.51 23.56 7.17
CA ILE A 598 33.72 23.07 6.04
C ILE A 598 32.47 22.41 6.61
N ARG A 599 31.30 22.85 6.20
CA ARG A 599 30.01 22.25 6.54
C ARG A 599 29.45 21.55 5.31
N ILE A 600 29.05 20.29 5.50
CA ILE A 600 28.30 19.54 4.50
C ILE A 600 26.94 19.24 5.12
N ALA A 601 25.89 19.64 4.42
CA ALA A 601 24.51 19.44 4.83
C ALA A 601 23.78 18.56 3.82
N LEU A 602 22.82 17.77 4.29
CA LEU A 602 21.78 17.16 3.46
C LEU A 602 20.43 17.79 3.81
N ASN A 603 19.40 17.41 3.07
CA ASN A 603 18.05 17.86 3.36
C ASN A 603 17.67 17.49 4.82
N PRO A 604 17.23 18.46 5.64
CA PRO A 604 16.90 18.23 7.04
C PRO A 604 15.56 17.49 7.24
N ASP A 605 14.76 17.35 6.19
CA ASP A 605 13.48 16.64 6.24
C ASP A 605 13.69 15.18 6.67
N ARG A 606 12.89 14.67 7.60
CA ARG A 606 13.06 13.34 8.22
C ARG A 606 12.98 12.18 7.24
N ILE A 607 12.39 12.40 6.07
CA ILE A 607 12.43 11.45 4.95
C ILE A 607 13.87 11.12 4.53
N TRP A 608 14.82 12.01 4.82
CA TRP A 608 16.24 11.73 4.80
C TRP A 608 16.66 11.04 6.10
N SER A 609 16.46 9.72 6.13
CA SER A 609 16.88 8.86 7.24
C SER A 609 18.37 9.00 7.57
N LYS A 610 18.71 8.65 8.83
CA LYS A 610 20.08 8.57 9.31
C LYS A 610 20.93 7.73 8.36
N ARG A 611 22.09 8.24 7.97
CA ARG A 611 23.00 7.58 7.03
C ARG A 611 24.46 7.88 7.34
N ILE A 612 25.33 7.08 6.78
CA ILE A 612 26.77 7.29 6.80
C ILE A 612 27.20 7.58 5.37
N GLN A 613 27.93 8.68 5.19
CA GLN A 613 28.69 8.90 3.97
C GLN A 613 30.18 8.80 4.27
N THR A 614 30.91 8.01 3.49
CA THR A 614 32.37 7.89 3.59
C THR A 614 33.00 8.84 2.57
N PHE A 615 33.74 9.85 3.02
CA PHE A 615 34.42 10.78 2.10
C PHE A 615 35.76 11.29 2.64
N GLU A 616 36.60 11.81 1.75
CA GLU A 616 37.77 12.64 2.06
C GLU A 616 37.62 14.05 1.46
N ILE A 617 38.38 15.01 1.99
CA ILE A 617 38.45 16.38 1.47
C ILE A 617 39.87 16.69 1.05
N LYS A 618 40.03 17.14 -0.20
CA LYS A 618 41.28 17.67 -0.74
C LYS A 618 41.15 19.15 -1.03
N TYR A 619 42.29 19.84 -1.09
CA TYR A 619 42.36 21.23 -1.48
C TYR A 619 43.48 21.48 -2.49
N SER A 620 43.37 22.58 -3.23
CA SER A 620 44.40 23.08 -4.13
C SER A 620 44.42 24.61 -4.15
N LEU A 621 45.57 25.20 -4.44
CA LEU A 621 45.73 26.64 -4.68
C LEU A 621 45.63 26.99 -6.17
N ASP A 622 45.97 26.05 -7.06
CA ASP A 622 46.15 26.27 -8.49
C ASP A 622 45.19 25.46 -9.37
N GLY A 623 44.51 24.47 -8.80
CA GLY A 623 43.56 23.58 -9.49
C GLY A 623 44.22 22.38 -10.16
N ASN A 624 45.55 22.22 -10.08
CA ASN A 624 46.29 21.12 -10.69
C ASN A 624 46.79 20.12 -9.63
N GLU A 625 47.42 20.61 -8.56
CA GLU A 625 47.95 19.76 -7.49
C GLU A 625 47.02 19.79 -6.28
N TYR A 626 46.54 18.61 -5.85
CA TYR A 626 45.62 18.46 -4.74
C TYR A 626 46.27 17.77 -3.56
N PHE A 627 46.18 18.40 -2.38
CA PHE A 627 46.65 17.88 -1.12
C PHE A 627 45.48 17.46 -0.23
N THR A 628 45.68 16.46 0.62
CA THR A 628 44.66 16.04 1.59
C THR A 628 44.47 17.11 2.66
N LEU A 629 43.27 17.66 2.76
CA LEU A 629 42.87 18.58 3.83
C LEU A 629 42.29 17.81 5.01
N VAL A 630 41.40 16.85 4.71
CA VAL A 630 40.74 15.99 5.69
C VAL A 630 40.80 14.55 5.17
N PRO A 631 41.38 13.60 5.92
CA PRO A 631 41.53 12.22 5.47
C PRO A 631 40.17 11.53 5.34
N LYS A 632 40.13 10.45 4.56
CA LYS A 632 38.95 9.60 4.39
C LYS A 632 38.40 9.11 5.73
N ALA A 633 37.14 9.39 6.01
CA ALA A 633 36.43 8.94 7.20
C ALA A 633 34.93 8.73 6.94
N ASP A 634 34.26 8.06 7.88
CA ASP A 634 32.81 7.92 7.91
C ASP A 634 32.18 9.11 8.65
N TYR A 635 31.20 9.73 8.03
CA TYR A 635 30.45 10.85 8.60
C TYR A 635 28.98 10.49 8.71
N ILE A 636 28.44 10.64 9.92
CA ILE A 636 27.03 10.35 10.22
C ILE A 636 26.22 11.61 9.92
N PHE A 637 25.29 11.48 8.99
CA PHE A 637 24.23 12.45 8.77
C PHE A 637 22.99 11.92 9.47
N ASP A 638 22.54 12.64 10.49
CA ASP A 638 21.39 12.27 11.29
C ASP A 638 20.35 13.40 11.21
N PRO A 639 19.08 13.14 10.83
CA PRO A 639 18.05 14.17 10.85
C PRO A 639 17.84 14.74 12.28
N PHE A 640 18.23 14.01 13.34
CA PHE A 640 18.26 14.54 14.70
C PHE A 640 19.31 15.62 14.93
N THR A 641 20.36 15.69 14.11
CA THR A 641 21.34 16.78 14.07
C THR A 641 21.21 17.61 12.79
N SER A 642 19.98 17.72 12.28
CA SER A 642 19.61 18.45 11.07
C SER A 642 20.30 17.97 9.79
N ASN A 643 20.82 16.74 9.76
CA ASN A 643 21.61 16.20 8.66
C ASN A 643 22.79 17.12 8.29
N ILE A 644 23.44 17.71 9.28
CA ILE A 644 24.59 18.61 9.11
C ILE A 644 25.83 17.98 9.74
N VAL A 645 26.95 18.06 9.02
CA VAL A 645 28.28 17.68 9.49
C VAL A 645 29.20 18.88 9.37
N ASP A 646 29.76 19.32 10.51
CA ASP A 646 30.76 20.38 10.57
C ASP A 646 32.16 19.80 10.75
N ILE A 647 33.05 20.15 9.84
CA ILE A 647 34.44 19.72 9.83
C ILE A 647 35.31 20.93 10.13
N LYS A 648 35.69 21.07 11.40
CA LYS A 648 36.61 22.11 11.86
C LYS A 648 38.04 21.69 11.52
N LEU A 649 38.75 22.55 10.80
CA LEU A 649 40.16 22.33 10.48
C LEU A 649 41.01 22.50 11.73
N LYS A 650 42.13 21.76 11.80
CA LYS A 650 43.07 21.87 12.93
C LYS A 650 43.67 23.28 13.04
N GLU A 651 43.95 23.89 11.89
CA GLU A 651 44.46 25.25 11.73
C GLU A 651 43.79 25.85 10.48
N PRO A 652 43.49 27.17 10.45
CA PRO A 652 42.96 27.78 9.25
C PRO A 652 43.91 27.64 8.06
N THR A 653 43.40 27.18 6.92
CA THR A 653 44.20 26.76 5.75
C THR A 653 43.86 27.60 4.52
N GLU A 654 44.87 28.02 3.77
CA GLU A 654 44.70 28.70 2.49
C GLU A 654 44.27 27.72 1.40
N VAL A 655 43.13 27.99 0.77
CA VAL A 655 42.57 27.15 -0.29
C VAL A 655 41.95 28.01 -1.38
N ARG A 656 41.99 27.56 -2.64
CA ARG A 656 41.15 28.08 -3.72
C ARG A 656 40.17 27.03 -4.21
N PHE A 657 40.63 25.82 -4.43
CA PHE A 657 39.79 24.70 -4.82
C PHE A 657 39.58 23.76 -3.65
N VAL A 658 38.35 23.34 -3.42
CA VAL A 658 38.01 22.32 -2.41
C VAL A 658 37.29 21.18 -3.09
N GLN A 659 37.79 19.96 -2.91
CA GLN A 659 37.31 18.75 -3.54
C GLN A 659 36.81 17.76 -2.49
N ILE A 660 35.53 17.39 -2.57
CA ILE A 660 34.91 16.35 -1.74
C ILE A 660 34.85 15.07 -2.55
N ILE A 661 35.41 13.98 -2.02
CA ILE A 661 35.49 12.69 -2.70
C ILE A 661 34.73 11.65 -1.89
N PHE A 662 33.55 11.25 -2.37
CA PHE A 662 32.72 10.24 -1.74
C PHE A 662 33.08 8.84 -2.22
N TYR A 663 33.04 7.87 -1.30
CA TYR A 663 33.32 6.45 -1.54
C TYR A 663 32.15 5.52 -1.21
N ALA A 664 31.24 5.96 -0.36
CA ALA A 664 30.04 5.21 0.01
C ALA A 664 28.99 6.16 0.59
N ASN A 665 27.72 5.75 0.47
CA ASN A 665 26.57 6.36 1.12
C ASN A 665 25.60 5.24 1.49
N THR A 666 25.22 5.12 2.76
CA THR A 666 24.28 4.08 3.20
C THR A 666 22.82 4.44 2.94
N GLY A 667 22.53 5.70 2.59
CA GLY A 667 21.19 6.22 2.39
C GLY A 667 20.87 6.60 0.94
N ALA A 668 21.77 6.33 -0.01
CA ALA A 668 21.56 6.51 -1.45
C ALA A 668 22.60 5.74 -2.28
N THR A 669 22.46 5.77 -3.59
CA THR A 669 23.36 5.05 -4.51
C THR A 669 24.62 5.83 -4.90
N GLY A 670 24.64 7.14 -4.67
CA GLY A 670 25.80 8.02 -4.83
C GLY A 670 26.04 8.89 -3.59
N GLY A 671 27.18 9.58 -3.57
CA GLY A 671 27.44 10.65 -2.60
C GLY A 671 26.44 11.79 -2.78
N GLN A 672 25.99 12.40 -1.69
CA GLN A 672 24.97 13.46 -1.71
C GLN A 672 25.46 14.70 -0.97
N ILE A 673 25.13 15.88 -1.49
CA ILE A 673 25.32 17.18 -0.84
C ILE A 673 24.06 18.01 -1.10
N GLY A 674 23.34 18.38 -0.04
CA GLY A 674 22.25 19.37 -0.09
C GLY A 674 22.77 20.81 -0.03
N GLU A 675 23.81 21.06 0.76
CA GLU A 675 24.57 22.32 0.74
C GLU A 675 26.01 22.09 1.23
N LEU A 676 26.99 22.64 0.51
CA LEU A 676 28.41 22.71 0.83
C LEU A 676 28.74 24.14 1.19
N GLU A 677 29.05 24.36 2.47
CA GLU A 677 29.42 25.66 2.99
C GLU A 677 30.88 25.64 3.44
N ILE A 678 31.64 26.68 3.06
CA ILE A 678 33.06 26.81 3.40
C ILE A 678 33.24 28.16 4.07
N TYR A 679 33.70 28.17 5.32
CA TYR A 679 33.73 29.35 6.16
C TYR A 679 35.14 29.94 6.30
N SER A 680 35.21 31.26 6.15
CA SER A 680 36.38 32.10 6.37
C SER A 680 35.99 33.34 7.17
N ASP A 681 36.90 33.84 7.99
CA ASP A 681 36.74 35.12 8.69
C ASP A 681 37.02 36.33 7.78
N GLU A 682 37.54 36.09 6.57
CA GLU A 682 37.79 37.15 5.59
C GLU A 682 36.46 37.66 5.01
N VAL A 683 36.17 38.93 5.28
CA VAL A 683 34.98 39.61 4.74
C VAL A 683 35.20 39.87 3.25
N LYS A 684 34.15 39.70 2.42
CA LYS A 684 34.16 40.14 1.02
C LYS A 684 34.67 41.59 0.93
N GLU A 685 35.80 41.79 0.24
CA GLU A 685 36.08 43.07 -0.44
C GLU A 685 35.04 43.33 -1.53
#